data_AF-A0A218W9E4-F1
#
_entry.id   AF-A0A218W9E4-F1
#
_cell.length_a   1.000
_cell.length_b   1.000
_cell.length_c   1.000
_cell.angle_alpha   90.00
_cell.angle_beta   90.00
_cell.angle_gamma   90.00
#
_symmetry.space_group_name_H-M   'P 1'
#
loop_
_entity.id
_entity.type
_entity.pdbx_description
1 polymer ?
#
loop_
_entity_poly.entity_id
_entity_poly.type
_entity_poly.pdbx_seq_one_letter_code
_entity_poly.pdbx_strand_id
1 'polypeptide(L)'
;MEEVAEGLWSLADHEEKKGEIGRAIKCLEAICQSTVSFLPIIEVKTRLRIATLLLKHTHNVNQAKSHLERSHLLLKSIPSCFDLKCRAFSLLSQCYHLVGAISSQKHILTRALDLIASAAAAAADQLEVKLWACNFYSQLANALIIEGDYQSSISALEHGRLSATELRYPELEMFFVTSTLHVHLMQWEDENVIASAVSKCDEAWASIHPERRPQCLGLFFYNELLHIFYRLRICDYKNAAQHIDRLDASMKNELQQRQELMEELQALNQSLSSSDLSPRDKLALSGKQSQLLEQLRTMAGQDSFAPGNSGTVKQAWGEGLELAPSPINGEWLPRNAVYALVDLMVATLGRPKGLFKECSKRIQSGMLIVQEELMKLGITDNLKEVDLQHSAIWMAGVYLMLLMQFLENKVAVELTRSEFVGAQEVASVPACESIIEMLRGQYAHSVGCYSEAAFHYIEAAKLTESKSTRAISQVYAAISYICIGDADSSSLALDLIGPIYRTIDSFVGVREKTCILFAYGLLLMKQHDLQEARNRLARGLQMTHAHLGNLQLVAQYLTILGSLALALHDTVQAREILRSALTLAKKLYDIPTQIWVLSVLTALYQEVGEKGNEMENAEYHRKKAGDLQKRLADAHSSIHHIELVDKVKVEAMQFQDLDMKRLLGGPSMRANLDIPESVGLSAPAPNTYTSRLVDLDLDTGRRTKRKY
;
A
#
# COMPACT_ATOMS: atom_id res chain seq x y z
N MET A 1 26.30 16.49 45.65
CA MET A 1 26.34 15.66 44.42
C MET A 1 24.97 15.56 43.78
N GLU A 2 23.89 15.37 44.54
CA GLU A 2 22.51 15.42 44.00
C GLU A 2 22.18 16.78 43.36
N GLU A 3 22.46 17.90 44.04
CA GLU A 3 22.26 19.25 43.49
C GLU A 3 23.03 19.49 42.17
N VAL A 4 24.19 18.85 42.01
CA VAL A 4 25.00 18.93 40.77
C VAL A 4 24.32 18.16 39.64
N ALA A 5 23.76 16.98 39.94
CA ALA A 5 23.00 16.20 38.97
C ALA A 5 21.72 16.93 38.54
N GLU A 6 20.98 17.53 39.50
CA GLU A 6 19.77 18.32 39.21
C GLU A 6 20.08 19.56 38.36
N GLY A 7 21.19 20.24 38.64
CA GLY A 7 21.67 21.37 37.83
C GLY A 7 21.99 20.96 36.39
N LEU A 8 22.65 19.81 36.20
CA LEU A 8 22.98 19.27 34.87
C LEU A 8 21.73 18.78 34.12
N TRP A 9 20.77 18.16 34.80
CA TRP A 9 19.48 17.81 34.20
C TRP A 9 18.71 19.05 33.75
N SER A 10 18.65 20.09 34.59
CA SER A 10 18.00 21.37 34.24
C SER A 10 18.67 22.06 33.06
N LEU A 11 20.00 22.01 32.98
CA LEU A 11 20.75 22.54 31.85
C LEU A 11 20.49 21.74 30.58
N ALA A 12 20.43 20.41 30.67
CA ALA A 12 20.09 19.55 29.54
C ALA A 12 18.69 19.85 29.00
N ASP A 13 17.69 20.03 29.88
CA ASP A 13 16.32 20.39 29.49
C ASP A 13 16.25 21.78 28.85
N HIS A 14 17.09 22.73 29.30
CA HIS A 14 17.17 24.06 28.69
C HIS A 14 17.76 24.03 27.29
N GLU A 15 18.83 23.26 27.07
CA GLU A 15 19.45 23.13 25.75
C GLU A 15 18.56 22.30 24.79
N GLU A 16 17.84 21.29 25.30
CA GLU A 16 16.83 20.56 24.52
C GLU A 16 15.72 21.49 24.02
N LYS A 17 15.20 22.38 24.89
CA LYS A 17 14.18 23.39 24.49
C LYS A 17 14.65 24.36 23.41
N LYS A 18 15.96 24.55 23.26
CA LYS A 18 16.54 25.36 22.18
C LYS A 18 16.77 24.58 20.88
N GLY A 19 16.55 23.26 20.89
CA GLY A 19 16.87 22.38 19.77
C GLY A 19 18.34 21.92 19.72
N GLU A 20 19.16 22.28 20.72
CA GLU A 20 20.59 21.97 20.77
C GLU A 20 20.83 20.58 21.40
N ILE A 21 20.32 19.53 20.76
CA ILE A 21 20.28 18.17 21.33
C ILE A 21 21.69 17.63 21.67
N GLY A 22 22.68 17.93 20.83
CA GLY A 22 24.07 17.52 21.09
C GLY A 22 24.64 18.11 22.39
N ARG A 23 24.23 19.33 22.77
CA ARG A 23 24.63 19.95 24.04
C ARG A 23 23.89 19.35 25.22
N ALA A 24 22.60 19.08 25.04
CA ALA A 24 21.80 18.39 26.05
C ALA A 24 22.40 17.02 26.40
N ILE A 25 22.78 16.22 25.39
CA ILE A 25 23.43 14.91 25.59
C ILE A 25 24.76 15.07 26.34
N LYS A 26 25.62 16.02 25.95
CA LYS A 26 26.90 16.27 26.64
C LYS A 26 26.73 16.65 28.11
N CYS A 27 25.70 17.45 28.44
CA CYS A 27 25.41 17.80 29.84
C CYS A 27 25.09 16.54 30.68
N LEU A 28 24.37 15.58 30.10
CA LEU A 28 24.02 14.33 30.76
C LEU A 28 25.22 13.36 30.81
N GLU A 29 26.02 13.27 29.75
CA GLU A 29 27.21 12.42 29.70
C GLU A 29 28.24 12.78 30.76
N ALA A 30 28.33 14.07 31.15
CA ALA A 30 29.20 14.52 32.22
C ALA A 30 28.93 13.80 33.56
N ILE A 31 27.68 13.43 33.84
CA ILE A 31 27.32 12.64 35.03
C ILE A 31 27.85 11.20 34.88
N CYS A 32 27.70 10.60 33.69
CA CYS A 32 28.10 9.22 33.42
C CYS A 32 29.61 8.99 33.30
N GLN A 33 30.38 10.04 32.99
CA GLN A 33 31.84 9.99 32.77
C GLN A 33 32.64 10.61 33.94
N SER A 34 31.95 11.12 34.96
CA SER A 34 32.56 11.72 36.14
C SER A 34 33.47 10.74 36.88
N THR A 35 34.63 11.22 37.33
CA THR A 35 35.54 10.49 38.23
C THR A 35 34.97 10.35 39.64
N VAL A 36 34.01 11.20 40.01
CA VAL A 36 33.27 11.15 41.27
C VAL A 36 32.01 10.32 41.09
N SER A 37 31.80 9.31 41.95
CA SER A 37 30.66 8.39 41.86
C SER A 37 29.36 9.07 42.28
N PHE A 38 28.35 9.04 41.42
CA PHE A 38 26.97 9.37 41.75
C PHE A 38 26.24 8.15 42.34
N LEU A 39 25.06 8.36 42.92
CA LEU A 39 24.20 7.26 43.33
C LEU A 39 23.78 6.44 42.10
N PRO A 40 23.76 5.09 42.16
CA PRO A 40 23.40 4.24 41.03
C PRO A 40 22.06 4.60 40.37
N ILE A 41 21.08 5.06 41.16
CA ILE A 41 19.77 5.49 40.67
C ILE A 41 19.84 6.75 39.79
N ILE A 42 20.72 7.70 40.12
CA ILE A 42 20.93 8.94 39.35
C ILE A 42 21.60 8.60 38.03
N GLU A 43 22.60 7.72 38.06
CA GLU A 43 23.28 7.26 36.85
C GLU A 43 22.30 6.53 35.91
N VAL A 44 21.46 5.63 36.44
CA VAL A 44 20.44 4.92 35.66
C VAL A 44 19.46 5.89 35.01
N LYS A 45 18.88 6.83 35.77
CA LYS A 45 17.95 7.84 35.22
C LYS A 45 18.62 8.67 34.13
N THR A 46 19.86 9.08 34.34
CA THR A 46 20.63 9.86 33.37
C THR A 46 20.90 9.07 32.09
N ARG A 47 21.35 7.82 32.21
CA ARG A 47 21.61 6.94 31.05
C ARG A 47 20.34 6.62 30.26
N LEU A 48 19.20 6.44 30.94
CA LEU A 48 17.90 6.27 30.27
C LEU A 48 17.51 7.55 29.50
N ARG A 49 17.73 8.73 30.08
CA ARG A 49 17.49 10.01 29.41
C ARG A 49 18.39 10.20 28.19
N ILE A 50 19.68 9.91 28.30
CA ILE A 50 20.63 9.94 27.18
C ILE A 50 20.15 9.00 26.06
N ALA A 51 19.87 7.73 26.40
CA ALA A 51 19.40 6.75 25.42
C ALA A 51 18.10 7.21 24.73
N THR A 52 17.18 7.81 25.49
CA THR A 52 15.93 8.36 24.92
C THR A 52 16.21 9.50 23.94
N LEU A 53 17.10 10.44 24.28
CA LEU A 53 17.47 11.54 23.37
C LEU A 53 18.20 11.03 22.13
N LEU A 54 19.12 10.07 22.31
CA LEU A 54 19.85 9.46 21.21
C LEU A 54 18.90 8.74 20.25
N LEU A 55 17.95 7.95 20.75
CA LEU A 55 16.98 7.24 19.91
C LEU A 55 15.99 8.18 19.22
N LYS A 56 15.63 9.32 19.85
CA LYS A 56 14.67 10.27 19.30
C LYS A 56 15.26 11.23 18.27
N HIS A 57 16.50 11.66 18.47
CA HIS A 57 17.06 12.80 17.75
C HIS A 57 18.37 12.50 17.01
N THR A 58 18.90 11.28 17.14
CA THR A 58 20.17 10.91 16.53
C THR A 58 20.08 9.51 15.93
N HIS A 59 21.11 9.12 15.19
CA HIS A 59 21.24 7.79 14.60
C HIS A 59 22.19 6.89 15.41
N ASN A 60 22.60 7.32 16.61
CA ASN A 60 23.62 6.65 17.44
C ASN A 60 23.02 5.50 18.27
N VAL A 61 22.36 4.54 17.61
CA VAL A 61 21.66 3.41 18.26
C VAL A 61 22.63 2.56 19.10
N ASN A 62 23.87 2.35 18.62
CA ASN A 62 24.88 1.58 19.37
C ASN A 62 25.29 2.29 20.67
N GLN A 63 25.36 3.61 20.67
CA GLN A 63 25.65 4.39 21.87
C GLN A 63 24.48 4.31 22.86
N ALA A 64 23.25 4.47 22.38
CA ALA A 64 22.04 4.30 23.20
C ALA A 64 21.99 2.89 23.83
N LYS A 65 22.26 1.86 23.04
CA LYS A 65 22.36 0.46 23.49
C LYS A 65 23.38 0.30 24.62
N SER A 66 24.59 0.84 24.46
CA SER A 66 25.64 0.77 25.49
C SER A 66 25.22 1.43 26.82
N HIS A 67 24.59 2.61 26.74
CA HIS A 67 24.03 3.26 27.94
C HIS A 67 22.95 2.39 28.61
N LEU A 68 22.09 1.74 27.83
CA LEU A 68 20.99 0.90 28.33
C LEU A 68 21.48 -0.43 28.92
N GLU A 69 22.46 -1.09 28.32
CA GLU A 69 23.10 -2.29 28.87
C GLU A 69 23.74 -2.00 30.23
N ARG A 70 24.41 -0.85 30.34
CA ARG A 70 24.97 -0.39 31.62
C ARG A 70 23.88 -0.10 32.66
N SER A 71 22.80 0.58 32.28
CA SER A 71 21.64 0.81 33.16
C SER A 71 21.02 -0.49 33.64
N HIS A 72 20.85 -1.47 32.74
CA HIS A 72 20.30 -2.78 33.06
C HIS A 72 21.16 -3.53 34.09
N LEU A 73 22.49 -3.46 33.98
CA LEU A 73 23.41 -4.05 34.97
C LEU A 73 23.28 -3.39 36.34
N LEU A 74 23.22 -2.06 36.40
CA LEU A 74 23.07 -1.33 37.67
C LEU A 74 21.73 -1.65 38.34
N LEU A 75 20.65 -1.73 37.58
CA LEU A 75 19.30 -2.04 38.07
C LEU A 75 19.18 -3.44 38.69
N LYS A 76 20.08 -4.39 38.39
CA LYS A 76 20.11 -5.70 39.09
C LYS A 76 20.41 -5.55 40.58
N SER A 77 21.20 -4.53 40.95
CA SER A 77 21.58 -4.25 42.33
C SER A 77 20.54 -3.41 43.09
N ILE A 78 19.48 -2.94 42.41
CA ILE A 78 18.44 -2.07 42.98
C ILE A 78 17.09 -2.80 42.92
N PRO A 79 16.64 -3.46 44.00
CA PRO A 79 15.39 -4.22 43.98
C PRO A 79 14.14 -3.37 43.72
N SER A 80 14.05 -2.20 44.36
CA SER A 80 12.84 -1.38 44.54
C SER A 80 12.53 -0.37 43.41
N CYS A 81 12.84 -0.70 42.15
CA CYS A 81 12.62 0.22 41.01
C CYS A 81 11.97 -0.48 39.82
N PHE A 82 10.71 -0.89 39.96
CA PHE A 82 9.95 -1.61 38.93
C PHE A 82 9.82 -0.82 37.62
N ASP A 83 9.28 0.40 37.65
CA ASP A 83 9.10 1.25 36.46
C ASP A 83 10.41 1.46 35.69
N LEU A 84 11.51 1.79 36.38
CA LEU A 84 12.81 1.99 35.75
C LEU A 84 13.37 0.71 35.12
N LYS A 85 13.12 -0.46 35.73
CA LYS A 85 13.45 -1.76 35.12
C LYS A 85 12.67 -1.95 33.83
N CYS A 86 11.35 -1.76 33.86
CA CYS A 86 10.50 -1.93 32.70
C CYS A 86 10.88 -0.96 31.55
N ARG A 87 11.15 0.31 31.86
CA ARG A 87 11.66 1.29 30.89
C ARG A 87 12.99 0.86 30.26
N ALA A 88 13.93 0.37 31.07
CA ALA A 88 15.21 -0.11 30.58
C ALA A 88 15.05 -1.33 29.66
N PHE A 89 14.18 -2.29 30.02
CA PHE A 89 13.85 -3.45 29.18
C PHE A 89 13.25 -3.02 27.84
N SER A 90 12.27 -2.11 27.87
CA SER A 90 11.57 -1.61 26.68
C SER A 90 12.50 -0.88 25.71
N LEU A 91 13.29 0.08 26.21
CA LEU A 91 14.25 0.83 25.37
C LEU A 91 15.38 -0.05 24.84
N LEU A 92 15.85 -1.03 25.62
CA LEU A 92 16.89 -1.96 25.19
C LEU A 92 16.36 -2.94 24.12
N SER A 93 15.11 -3.39 24.26
CA SER A 93 14.39 -4.15 23.22
C SER A 93 14.32 -3.35 21.91
N GLN A 94 13.95 -2.07 21.97
CA GLN A 94 13.95 -1.18 20.80
C GLN A 94 15.33 -1.05 20.16
N CYS A 95 16.41 -0.93 20.95
CA CYS A 95 17.77 -0.90 20.41
C CYS A 95 18.15 -2.22 19.72
N TYR A 96 17.77 -3.37 20.28
CA TYR A 96 18.02 -4.66 19.63
C TYR A 96 17.25 -4.81 18.33
N HIS A 97 16.00 -4.33 18.27
CA HIS A 97 15.21 -4.27 17.05
C HIS A 97 15.91 -3.45 15.97
N LEU A 98 16.31 -2.22 16.29
CA LEU A 98 16.94 -1.28 15.34
C LEU A 98 18.31 -1.76 14.84
N VAL A 99 19.03 -2.59 15.61
CA VAL A 99 20.31 -3.19 15.21
C VAL A 99 20.12 -4.57 14.55
N GLY A 100 18.89 -5.06 14.42
CA GLY A 100 18.58 -6.36 13.82
C GLY A 100 18.93 -7.57 14.70
N ALA A 101 19.19 -7.37 16.00
CA ALA A 101 19.54 -8.42 16.96
C ALA A 101 18.28 -9.08 17.56
N ILE A 102 17.41 -9.64 16.72
CA ILE A 102 16.06 -10.09 17.09
C ILE A 102 16.07 -11.18 18.18
N SER A 103 17.02 -12.11 18.16
CA SER A 103 17.12 -13.13 19.22
C SER A 103 17.43 -12.52 20.59
N SER A 104 18.23 -11.45 20.63
CA SER A 104 18.50 -10.71 21.88
C SER A 104 17.28 -9.91 22.32
N GLN A 105 16.52 -9.35 21.37
CA GLN A 105 15.25 -8.67 21.62
C GLN A 105 14.23 -9.62 22.29
N LYS A 106 13.99 -10.81 21.73
CA LYS A 106 13.06 -11.78 22.33
C LYS A 106 13.49 -12.17 23.73
N HIS A 107 14.76 -12.50 23.92
CA HIS A 107 15.27 -12.91 25.23
C HIS A 107 15.14 -11.81 26.29
N ILE A 108 15.38 -10.54 25.94
CA ILE A 108 15.21 -9.42 26.88
C ILE A 108 13.72 -9.19 27.20
N LEU A 109 12.82 -9.40 26.25
CA LEU A 109 11.37 -9.31 26.41
C LEU A 109 10.79 -10.44 27.26
N THR A 110 11.22 -11.69 27.06
CA THR A 110 10.81 -12.82 27.91
C THR A 110 11.21 -12.60 29.36
N ARG A 111 12.43 -12.12 29.61
CA ARG A 111 12.87 -11.75 30.96
C ARG A 111 12.05 -10.61 31.57
N ALA A 112 11.60 -9.66 30.75
CA ALA A 112 10.72 -8.60 31.21
C ALA A 112 9.35 -9.15 31.61
N LEU A 113 8.78 -10.09 30.84
CA LEU A 113 7.53 -10.78 31.18
C LEU A 113 7.66 -11.65 32.44
N ASP A 114 8.81 -12.30 32.67
CA ASP A 114 9.06 -13.03 33.93
C ASP A 114 9.07 -12.07 35.14
N LEU A 115 9.63 -10.86 34.96
CA LEU A 115 9.58 -9.80 35.97
C LEU A 115 8.15 -9.33 36.23
N ILE A 116 7.34 -9.16 35.18
CA ILE A 116 5.91 -8.84 35.29
C ILE A 116 5.17 -9.91 36.08
N ALA A 117 5.35 -11.19 35.75
CA ALA A 117 4.70 -12.30 36.45
C ALA A 117 5.07 -12.33 37.94
N SER A 118 6.35 -12.10 38.25
CA SER A 118 6.84 -12.04 39.63
C SER A 118 6.28 -10.82 40.38
N ALA A 119 6.16 -9.67 39.72
CA ALA A 119 5.60 -8.45 40.30
C ALA A 119 4.08 -8.54 40.51
N ALA A 120 3.35 -9.16 39.59
CA ALA A 120 1.90 -9.37 39.67
C ALA A 120 1.50 -10.19 40.91
N ALA A 121 2.35 -11.14 41.33
CA ALA A 121 2.13 -11.93 42.54
C ALA A 121 2.38 -11.13 43.84
N ALA A 122 3.13 -10.03 43.79
CA ALA A 122 3.60 -9.28 44.95
C ALA A 122 2.97 -7.88 45.11
N ALA A 123 2.45 -7.29 44.04
CA ALA A 123 2.01 -5.89 44.01
C ALA A 123 0.52 -5.70 44.37
N ALA A 124 0.23 -4.63 45.11
CA ALA A 124 -1.14 -4.17 45.38
C ALA A 124 -1.74 -3.36 44.21
N ASP A 125 -0.90 -2.74 43.37
CA ASP A 125 -1.32 -1.99 42.19
C ASP A 125 -1.15 -2.84 40.91
N GLN A 126 -2.25 -3.42 40.44
CA GLN A 126 -2.28 -4.27 39.26
C GLN A 126 -2.31 -3.47 37.94
N LEU A 127 -2.55 -2.16 37.99
CA LEU A 127 -2.74 -1.34 36.78
C LEU A 127 -1.42 -1.18 36.01
N GLU A 128 -0.38 -0.68 36.68
CA GLU A 128 0.93 -0.41 36.06
C GLU A 128 1.58 -1.71 35.54
N VAL A 129 1.45 -2.80 36.30
CA VAL A 129 1.99 -4.12 35.94
C VAL A 129 1.35 -4.64 34.65
N LYS A 130 0.02 -4.52 34.50
CA LYS A 130 -0.70 -4.96 33.30
C LYS A 130 -0.42 -4.06 32.09
N LEU A 131 -0.29 -2.74 32.28
CA LEU A 131 0.09 -1.83 31.19
C LEU A 131 1.47 -2.15 30.62
N TRP A 132 2.45 -2.44 31.49
CA TRP A 132 3.76 -2.90 31.06
C TRP A 132 3.72 -4.29 30.41
N ALA A 133 2.86 -5.19 30.89
CA ALA A 133 2.62 -6.49 30.25
C ALA A 133 2.15 -6.30 28.79
N CYS A 134 1.15 -5.45 28.57
CA CYS A 134 0.66 -5.11 27.24
C CYS A 134 1.79 -4.59 26.33
N ASN A 135 2.63 -3.68 26.83
CA ASN A 135 3.79 -3.19 26.07
C ASN A 135 4.76 -4.32 25.68
N PHE A 136 5.13 -5.20 26.61
CA PHE A 136 6.08 -6.27 26.30
C PHE A 136 5.49 -7.33 25.36
N TYR A 137 4.20 -7.67 25.50
CA TYR A 137 3.53 -8.56 24.56
C TYR A 137 3.44 -7.95 23.15
N SER A 138 3.17 -6.66 23.03
CA SER A 138 3.18 -5.96 21.74
C SER A 138 4.56 -5.99 21.07
N GLN A 139 5.63 -5.68 21.82
CA GLN A 139 7.00 -5.74 21.30
C GLN A 139 7.44 -7.16 20.95
N LEU A 140 7.01 -8.16 21.73
CA LEU A 140 7.31 -9.57 21.48
C LEU A 140 6.61 -10.06 20.22
N ALA A 141 5.33 -9.72 20.04
CA ALA A 141 4.61 -10.03 18.82
C ALA A 141 5.31 -9.47 17.58
N ASN A 142 5.77 -8.21 17.62
CA ASN A 142 6.55 -7.63 16.53
C ASN A 142 7.86 -8.41 16.25
N ALA A 143 8.61 -8.76 17.30
CA ALA A 143 9.84 -9.56 17.14
C ALA A 143 9.57 -10.94 16.53
N LEU A 144 8.44 -11.58 16.86
CA LEU A 144 8.04 -12.88 16.33
C LEU A 144 7.57 -12.79 14.86
N ILE A 145 6.87 -11.70 14.49
CA ILE A 145 6.52 -11.41 13.09
C ILE A 145 7.77 -11.34 12.22
N ILE A 146 8.82 -10.65 12.71
CA ILE A 146 10.07 -10.47 11.95
C ILE A 146 10.76 -11.82 11.65
N GLU A 147 10.67 -12.79 12.56
CA GLU A 147 11.20 -14.14 12.35
C GLU A 147 10.26 -15.06 11.55
N GLY A 148 9.05 -14.60 11.22
CA GLY A 148 8.02 -15.39 10.55
C GLY A 148 7.27 -16.36 11.46
N ASP A 149 7.41 -16.25 12.79
CA ASP A 149 6.65 -17.03 13.77
C ASP A 149 5.32 -16.35 14.13
N TYR A 150 4.40 -16.38 13.17
CA TYR A 150 3.12 -15.69 13.28
C TYR A 150 2.18 -16.32 14.30
N GLN A 151 2.23 -17.64 14.50
CA GLN A 151 1.38 -18.33 15.48
C GLN A 151 1.76 -17.91 16.91
N SER A 152 3.06 -17.89 17.25
CA SER A 152 3.51 -17.36 18.54
C SER A 152 3.22 -15.87 18.66
N SER A 153 3.30 -15.10 17.56
CA SER A 153 2.93 -13.68 17.55
C SER A 153 1.45 -13.47 17.92
N ILE A 154 0.53 -14.20 17.29
CA ILE A 154 -0.91 -14.18 17.62
C ILE A 154 -1.13 -14.57 19.08
N SER A 155 -0.43 -15.59 19.57
CA SER A 155 -0.49 -15.97 20.99
C SER A 155 -0.05 -14.83 21.90
N ALA A 156 1.07 -14.16 21.60
CA ALA A 156 1.55 -13.02 22.38
C ALA A 156 0.53 -11.86 22.37
N LEU A 157 -0.07 -11.55 21.21
CA LEU A 157 -1.10 -10.52 21.09
C LEU A 157 -2.35 -10.87 21.92
N GLU A 158 -2.76 -12.14 21.96
CA GLU A 158 -3.90 -12.57 22.77
C GLU A 158 -3.64 -12.41 24.27
N HIS A 159 -2.43 -12.70 24.76
CA HIS A 159 -2.07 -12.43 26.16
C HIS A 159 -2.08 -10.93 26.49
N GLY A 160 -1.64 -10.10 25.55
CA GLY A 160 -1.77 -8.64 25.65
C GLY A 160 -3.22 -8.18 25.68
N ARG A 161 -4.09 -8.76 24.83
CA ARG A 161 -5.52 -8.49 24.80
C ARG A 161 -6.20 -8.83 26.12
N LEU A 162 -5.93 -10.01 26.68
CA LEU A 162 -6.47 -10.43 27.98
C LEU A 162 -6.08 -9.45 29.09
N SER A 163 -4.82 -9.00 29.09
CA SER A 163 -4.35 -7.98 30.04
C SER A 163 -5.10 -6.65 29.87
N ALA A 164 -5.41 -6.24 28.63
CA ALA A 164 -6.18 -5.04 28.33
C ALA A 164 -7.66 -5.16 28.74
N THR A 165 -8.28 -6.32 28.52
CA THR A 165 -9.67 -6.60 28.94
C THR A 165 -9.80 -6.54 30.46
N GLU A 166 -8.83 -7.10 31.20
CA GLU A 166 -8.80 -7.01 32.66
C GLU A 166 -8.64 -5.58 33.18
N LEU A 167 -7.93 -4.73 32.43
CA LEU A 167 -7.83 -3.29 32.71
C LEU A 167 -9.11 -2.52 32.39
N ARG A 168 -10.08 -3.14 31.69
CA ARG A 168 -11.28 -2.50 31.14
C ARG A 168 -10.93 -1.29 30.27
N TYR A 169 -9.88 -1.43 29.46
CA TYR A 169 -9.41 -0.39 28.56
C TYR A 169 -9.74 -0.76 27.11
N PRO A 170 -10.94 -0.42 26.59
CA PRO A 170 -11.42 -0.91 25.29
C PRO A 170 -10.57 -0.42 24.11
N GLU A 171 -9.96 0.75 24.20
CA GLU A 171 -9.02 1.27 23.21
C GLU A 171 -7.77 0.38 23.09
N LEU A 172 -7.24 -0.08 24.22
CA LEU A 172 -6.09 -0.98 24.26
C LEU A 172 -6.46 -2.41 23.81
N GLU A 173 -7.67 -2.87 24.12
CA GLU A 173 -8.19 -4.11 23.56
C GLU A 173 -8.32 -4.04 22.03
N MET A 174 -8.84 -2.92 21.51
CA MET A 174 -8.94 -2.66 20.08
C MET A 174 -7.56 -2.70 19.40
N PHE A 175 -6.52 -2.15 20.03
CA PHE A 175 -5.14 -2.24 19.53
C PHE A 175 -4.68 -3.69 19.29
N PHE A 176 -4.90 -4.59 20.26
CA PHE A 176 -4.50 -5.99 20.13
C PHE A 176 -5.34 -6.78 19.13
N VAL A 177 -6.66 -6.54 19.12
CA VAL A 177 -7.57 -7.18 18.15
C VAL A 177 -7.21 -6.77 16.72
N THR A 178 -6.96 -5.48 16.49
CA THR A 178 -6.56 -4.95 15.18
C THR A 178 -5.18 -5.46 14.76
N SER A 179 -4.23 -5.55 15.70
CA SER A 179 -2.91 -6.13 15.42
C SER A 179 -2.98 -7.63 15.10
N THR A 180 -3.93 -8.36 15.69
CA THR A 180 -4.16 -9.77 15.36
C THR A 180 -4.71 -9.91 13.94
N LEU A 181 -5.65 -9.06 13.53
CA LEU A 181 -6.11 -8.99 12.14
C LEU A 181 -4.95 -8.70 11.18
N HIS A 182 -4.06 -7.76 11.51
CA HIS A 182 -2.89 -7.45 10.71
C HIS A 182 -2.02 -8.71 10.45
N VAL A 183 -1.69 -9.46 11.50
CA VAL A 183 -0.91 -10.70 11.37
C VAL A 183 -1.61 -11.72 10.47
N HIS A 184 -2.92 -11.91 10.64
CA HIS A 184 -3.71 -12.80 9.79
C HIS A 184 -3.71 -12.37 8.32
N LEU A 185 -3.73 -11.06 8.03
CA LEU A 185 -3.68 -10.53 6.67
C LEU A 185 -2.31 -10.70 6.01
N MET A 186 -1.23 -10.67 6.80
CA MET A 186 0.13 -10.93 6.29
C MET A 186 0.28 -12.38 5.83
N GLN A 187 -0.16 -13.35 6.64
CA GLN A 187 -0.02 -14.77 6.31
C GLN A 187 -1.04 -15.25 5.27
N TRP A 188 -2.29 -14.84 5.45
CA TRP A 188 -3.44 -15.32 4.69
C TRP A 188 -3.56 -16.86 4.62
N GLU A 189 -3.63 -17.53 5.78
CA GLU A 189 -3.75 -19.01 5.84
C GLU A 189 -5.19 -19.51 5.61
N ASP A 190 -6.17 -18.99 6.37
CA ASP A 190 -7.58 -19.39 6.31
C ASP A 190 -8.50 -18.16 6.28
N GLU A 191 -9.31 -18.05 5.23
CA GLU A 191 -10.27 -16.97 5.04
C GLU A 191 -11.30 -16.89 6.16
N ASN A 192 -11.72 -18.02 6.75
CA ASN A 192 -12.70 -18.03 7.83
C ASN A 192 -12.12 -17.44 9.12
N VAL A 193 -10.84 -17.71 9.40
CA VAL A 193 -10.14 -17.14 10.56
C VAL A 193 -9.98 -15.63 10.40
N ILE A 194 -9.63 -15.17 9.19
CA ILE A 194 -9.52 -13.74 8.89
C ILE A 194 -10.89 -13.07 9.00
N ALA A 195 -11.95 -13.66 8.46
CA ALA A 195 -13.30 -13.14 8.57
C ALA A 195 -13.78 -13.04 10.03
N SER A 196 -13.42 -14.03 10.86
CA SER A 196 -13.68 -13.98 12.31
C SER A 196 -12.89 -12.85 12.99
N ALA A 197 -11.62 -12.65 12.63
CA ALA A 197 -10.80 -11.55 13.15
C ALA A 197 -11.39 -10.17 12.77
N VAL A 198 -11.89 -10.02 11.55
CA VAL A 198 -12.61 -8.81 11.11
C VAL A 198 -13.85 -8.55 11.97
N SER A 199 -14.69 -9.57 12.22
CA SER A 199 -15.87 -9.44 13.10
C SER A 199 -15.48 -9.01 14.52
N LYS A 200 -14.38 -9.55 15.06
CA LYS A 200 -13.87 -9.14 16.38
C LYS A 200 -13.43 -7.69 16.40
N CYS A 201 -12.83 -7.17 15.32
CA CYS A 201 -12.50 -5.75 15.21
C CYS A 201 -13.77 -4.88 15.22
N ASP A 202 -14.80 -5.28 14.48
CA ASP A 202 -16.09 -4.55 14.45
C ASP A 202 -16.75 -4.52 15.84
N GLU A 203 -16.75 -5.64 16.55
CA GLU A 203 -17.26 -5.76 17.93
C GLU A 203 -16.46 -4.91 18.92
N ALA A 204 -15.12 -4.97 18.86
CA ALA A 204 -14.24 -4.20 19.72
C ALA A 204 -14.41 -2.69 19.47
N TRP A 205 -14.47 -2.25 18.21
CA TRP A 205 -14.72 -0.84 17.87
C TRP A 205 -16.08 -0.35 18.36
N ALA A 206 -17.12 -1.18 18.24
CA ALA A 206 -18.45 -0.86 18.73
C ALA A 206 -18.50 -0.68 20.25
N SER A 207 -17.64 -1.39 21.00
CA SER A 207 -17.54 -1.29 22.46
C SER A 207 -16.94 0.02 22.97
N ILE A 208 -16.15 0.72 22.15
CA ILE A 208 -15.55 2.03 22.51
C ILE A 208 -16.66 3.08 22.57
N HIS A 209 -16.72 3.81 23.69
CA HIS A 209 -17.71 4.87 23.90
C HIS A 209 -17.62 5.95 22.80
N PRO A 210 -18.74 6.41 22.21
CA PRO A 210 -18.73 7.34 21.08
C PRO A 210 -17.92 8.63 21.32
N GLU A 211 -17.92 9.14 22.56
CA GLU A 211 -17.17 10.36 22.93
C GLU A 211 -15.64 10.17 22.92
N ARG A 212 -15.15 8.93 23.05
CA ARG A 212 -13.71 8.61 23.05
C ARG A 212 -13.17 8.26 21.68
N ARG A 213 -14.04 7.87 20.73
CA ARG A 213 -13.63 7.53 19.36
C ARG A 213 -12.86 8.66 18.65
N PRO A 214 -13.23 9.95 18.76
CA PRO A 214 -12.47 11.05 18.16
C PRO A 214 -11.03 11.17 18.69
N GLN A 215 -10.76 10.69 19.91
CA GLN A 215 -9.44 10.70 20.53
C GLN A 215 -8.56 9.54 20.02
N CYS A 216 -9.15 8.54 19.37
CA CYS A 216 -8.50 7.32 18.90
C CYS A 216 -8.30 7.32 17.38
N LEU A 217 -7.92 8.47 16.81
CA LEU A 217 -7.76 8.64 15.36
C LEU A 217 -6.79 7.62 14.74
N GLY A 218 -5.65 7.35 15.38
CA GLY A 218 -4.69 6.36 14.85
C GLY A 218 -5.27 4.96 14.76
N LEU A 219 -5.97 4.50 15.81
CA LEU A 219 -6.68 3.22 15.80
C LEU A 219 -7.78 3.16 14.74
N PHE A 220 -8.52 4.25 14.56
CA PHE A 220 -9.53 4.34 13.50
C PHE A 220 -8.91 4.12 12.12
N PHE A 221 -7.87 4.90 11.79
CA PHE A 221 -7.19 4.79 10.48
C PHE A 221 -6.61 3.40 10.26
N TYR A 222 -5.92 2.87 11.28
CA TYR A 222 -5.33 1.54 11.21
C TYR A 222 -6.37 0.45 10.98
N ASN A 223 -7.46 0.45 11.77
CA ASN A 223 -8.53 -0.54 11.65
C ASN A 223 -9.20 -0.49 10.27
N GLU A 224 -9.60 0.70 9.82
CA GLU A 224 -10.30 0.86 8.55
C GLU A 224 -9.41 0.48 7.35
N LEU A 225 -8.11 0.78 7.39
CA LEU A 225 -7.16 0.37 6.35
C LEU A 225 -7.01 -1.15 6.27
N LEU A 226 -6.92 -1.85 7.41
CA LEU A 226 -6.89 -3.32 7.41
C LEU A 226 -8.18 -3.93 6.85
N HIS A 227 -9.34 -3.33 7.15
CA HIS A 227 -10.61 -3.73 6.54
C HIS A 227 -10.59 -3.55 5.03
N ILE A 228 -10.07 -2.43 4.54
CA ILE A 228 -9.93 -2.19 3.09
C ILE A 228 -9.04 -3.25 2.46
N PHE A 229 -7.87 -3.55 3.04
CA PHE A 229 -6.96 -4.58 2.52
C PHE A 229 -7.61 -5.96 2.45
N TYR A 230 -8.33 -6.36 3.49
CA TYR A 230 -9.11 -7.59 3.50
C TYR A 230 -10.14 -7.61 2.36
N ARG A 231 -10.97 -6.57 2.27
CA ARG A 231 -12.08 -6.48 1.31
C ARG A 231 -11.58 -6.41 -0.13
N LEU A 232 -10.51 -5.67 -0.41
CA LEU A 232 -9.90 -5.63 -1.74
C LEU A 232 -9.36 -7.00 -2.14
N ARG A 233 -8.73 -7.73 -1.22
CA ARG A 233 -8.15 -9.06 -1.48
C ARG A 233 -9.20 -10.12 -1.81
N ILE A 234 -10.35 -10.12 -1.13
CA ILE A 234 -11.49 -10.98 -1.48
C ILE A 234 -12.36 -10.43 -2.63
N CYS A 235 -12.00 -9.28 -3.20
CA CYS A 235 -12.75 -8.60 -4.27
C CYS A 235 -14.15 -8.09 -3.86
N ASP A 236 -14.34 -7.70 -2.60
CA ASP A 236 -15.55 -7.05 -2.08
C ASP A 236 -15.42 -5.52 -2.15
N TYR A 237 -15.35 -5.00 -3.39
CA TYR A 237 -15.15 -3.57 -3.66
C TYR A 237 -16.32 -2.70 -3.19
N LYS A 238 -17.52 -3.27 -3.02
CA LYS A 238 -18.70 -2.55 -2.54
C LYS A 238 -18.53 -2.15 -1.08
N ASN A 239 -18.14 -3.10 -0.22
CA ASN A 239 -17.93 -2.80 1.20
C ASN A 239 -16.62 -2.04 1.41
N ALA A 240 -15.57 -2.32 0.61
CA ALA A 240 -14.34 -1.52 0.64
C ALA A 240 -14.60 -0.02 0.42
N ALA A 241 -15.52 0.34 -0.48
CA ALA A 241 -15.92 1.73 -0.72
C ALA A 241 -16.40 2.45 0.55
N GLN A 242 -17.20 1.77 1.38
CA GLN A 242 -17.75 2.37 2.60
C GLN A 242 -16.67 2.67 3.64
N HIS A 243 -15.63 1.83 3.73
CA HIS A 243 -14.49 2.08 4.60
C HIS A 243 -13.63 3.23 4.05
N ILE A 244 -13.40 3.28 2.74
CA ILE A 244 -12.65 4.36 2.08
C ILE A 244 -13.35 5.71 2.26
N ASP A 245 -14.67 5.79 2.07
CA ASP A 245 -15.43 7.03 2.23
C ASP A 245 -15.33 7.57 3.68
N ARG A 246 -15.34 6.68 4.68
CA ARG A 246 -15.18 7.04 6.10
C ARG A 246 -13.77 7.56 6.39
N LEU A 247 -12.74 6.88 5.86
CA LEU A 247 -11.35 7.33 5.99
C LEU A 247 -11.13 8.69 5.35
N ASP A 248 -11.61 8.86 4.12
CA ASP A 248 -11.43 10.09 3.37
C ASP A 248 -12.11 11.29 4.05
N ALA A 249 -13.33 11.09 4.55
CA ALA A 249 -14.03 12.12 5.32
C ALA A 249 -13.25 12.49 6.60
N SER A 250 -12.74 11.49 7.33
CA SER A 250 -11.95 11.73 8.54
C SER A 250 -10.63 12.46 8.25
N MET A 251 -9.94 12.09 7.17
CA MET A 251 -8.69 12.73 6.73
C MET A 251 -8.93 14.20 6.35
N LYS A 252 -9.96 14.47 5.54
CA LYS A 252 -10.31 15.85 5.13
C LYS A 252 -10.70 16.73 6.32
N ASN A 253 -11.48 16.19 7.25
CA ASN A 253 -11.86 16.91 8.47
C ASN A 253 -10.64 17.26 9.33
N GLU A 254 -9.69 16.32 9.48
CA GLU A 254 -8.45 16.57 10.24
C GLU A 254 -7.58 17.64 9.59
N LEU A 255 -7.37 17.55 8.28
CA LEU A 255 -6.58 18.51 7.51
C LEU A 255 -7.18 19.90 7.57
N GLN A 256 -8.52 20.01 7.42
CA GLN A 256 -9.23 21.27 7.50
C GLN A 256 -9.11 21.88 8.91
N GLN A 257 -9.38 21.10 9.96
CA GLN A 257 -9.29 21.59 11.34
C GLN A 257 -7.86 22.04 11.69
N ARG A 258 -6.84 21.30 11.24
CA ARG A 258 -5.44 21.68 11.42
C ARG A 258 -5.11 22.97 10.67
N GLN A 259 -5.59 23.13 9.44
CA GLN A 259 -5.36 24.35 8.66
C GLN A 259 -5.99 25.57 9.34
N GLU A 260 -7.24 25.47 9.80
CA GLU A 260 -7.94 26.53 10.53
C GLU A 260 -7.17 26.94 11.80
N LEU A 261 -6.68 25.97 12.58
CA LEU A 261 -5.86 26.22 13.76
C LEU A 261 -4.51 26.89 13.44
N MET A 262 -3.86 26.49 12.34
CA MET A 262 -2.60 27.11 11.91
C MET A 262 -2.81 28.56 11.44
N GLU A 263 -3.88 28.83 10.69
CA GLU A 263 -4.25 30.17 10.25
C GLU A 263 -4.57 31.08 11.45
N GLU A 264 -5.33 30.57 12.44
CA GLU A 264 -5.61 31.29 13.68
C GLU A 264 -4.33 31.60 14.48
N LEU A 265 -3.43 30.63 14.59
CA LEU A 265 -2.15 30.80 15.27
C LEU A 265 -1.24 31.79 14.55
N GLN A 266 -1.23 31.80 13.22
CA GLN A 266 -0.48 32.77 12.43
C GLN A 266 -1.03 34.19 12.60
N ALA A 267 -2.36 34.37 12.57
CA ALA A 267 -3.00 35.66 12.83
C ALA A 267 -2.71 36.18 14.24
N LEU A 268 -2.70 35.27 15.22
CA LEU A 268 -2.37 35.58 16.61
C LEU A 268 -0.90 36.01 16.77
N ASN A 269 0.03 35.32 16.12
CA ASN A 269 1.46 35.66 16.13
C ASN A 269 1.73 37.03 15.49
N GLN A 270 1.05 37.35 14.39
CA GLN A 270 1.11 38.67 13.76
C GLN A 270 0.60 39.76 14.71
N SER A 271 -0.51 39.48 15.42
CA SER A 271 -1.08 40.40 16.42
C SER A 271 -0.10 40.63 17.58
N LEU A 272 0.49 39.57 18.13
CA LEU A 272 1.49 39.63 19.21
C LEU A 272 2.77 40.40 18.82
N SER A 273 3.11 40.43 17.53
CA SER A 273 4.28 41.14 17.00
C SER A 273 4.05 42.64 16.80
N SER A 274 2.82 43.14 16.97
CA SER A 274 2.50 44.55 16.81
C SER A 274 2.97 45.40 18.01
N SER A 275 3.55 46.57 17.71
CA SER A 275 4.22 47.46 18.66
C SER A 275 3.27 48.11 19.68
N ASP A 276 1.97 48.20 19.37
CA ASP A 276 0.99 49.06 20.07
C ASP A 276 0.14 48.34 21.12
N LEU A 277 0.52 47.13 21.55
CA LEU A 277 -0.28 46.33 22.48
C LEU A 277 -0.03 46.67 23.96
N SER A 278 -1.13 46.81 24.71
CA SER A 278 -1.08 46.95 26.17
C SER A 278 -0.55 45.67 26.85
N PRO A 279 0.06 45.75 28.05
CA PRO A 279 0.58 44.57 28.76
C PRO A 279 -0.49 43.52 29.07
N ARG A 280 -1.75 43.95 29.27
CA ARG A 280 -2.89 43.07 29.57
C ARG A 280 -3.36 42.30 28.33
N ASP A 281 -3.33 42.96 27.17
CA ASP A 281 -3.68 42.34 25.89
C ASP A 281 -2.59 41.35 25.46
N LYS A 282 -1.31 41.65 25.71
CA LYS A 282 -0.20 40.70 25.48
C LYS A 282 -0.37 39.42 26.32
N LEU A 283 -0.76 39.54 27.59
CA LEU A 283 -1.02 38.40 28.47
C LEU A 283 -2.21 37.55 27.99
N ALA A 284 -3.31 38.19 27.57
CA ALA A 284 -4.48 37.48 27.06
C ALA A 284 -4.21 36.77 25.72
N LEU A 285 -3.48 37.42 24.81
CA LEU A 285 -3.08 36.84 23.52
C LEU A 285 -2.07 35.69 23.71
N SER A 286 -1.12 35.81 24.64
CA SER A 286 -0.19 34.72 24.99
C SER A 286 -0.90 33.52 25.64
N GLY A 287 -1.93 33.78 26.45
CA GLY A 287 -2.80 32.73 26.99
C GLY A 287 -3.55 31.97 25.89
N LYS A 288 -4.16 32.68 24.94
CA LYS A 288 -4.80 32.07 23.76
C LYS A 288 -3.80 31.30 22.88
N GLN A 289 -2.59 31.83 22.71
CA GLN A 289 -1.53 31.16 21.95
C GLN A 289 -1.16 29.82 22.59
N SER A 290 -1.05 29.80 23.92
CA SER A 290 -0.77 28.57 24.68
C SER A 290 -1.90 27.56 24.54
N GLN A 291 -3.15 28.01 24.56
CA GLN A 291 -4.33 27.16 24.37
C GLN A 291 -4.42 26.57 22.96
N LEU A 292 -4.15 27.36 21.91
CA LEU A 292 -4.12 26.87 20.53
C LEU A 292 -2.96 25.89 20.29
N LEU A 293 -1.79 26.18 20.87
CA LEU A 293 -0.65 25.25 20.86
C LEU A 293 -0.97 23.95 21.60
N GLU A 294 -1.73 24.02 22.70
CA GLU A 294 -2.19 22.84 23.43
C GLU A 294 -3.22 22.02 22.62
N GLN A 295 -4.15 22.68 21.93
CA GLN A 295 -5.10 22.01 21.02
C GLN A 295 -4.39 21.34 19.83
N LEU A 296 -3.37 21.99 19.26
CA LEU A 296 -2.53 21.38 18.24
C LEU A 296 -1.73 20.19 18.79
N ARG A 297 -1.30 20.24 20.05
CA ARG A 297 -0.60 19.12 20.73
C ARG A 297 -1.52 17.95 21.04
N THR A 298 -2.76 18.20 21.45
CA THR A 298 -3.74 17.13 21.70
C THR A 298 -4.20 16.48 20.39
N MET A 299 -4.35 17.25 19.30
CA MET A 299 -4.55 16.69 17.95
C MET A 299 -3.34 15.88 17.42
N ALA A 300 -2.16 16.16 17.96
CA ALA A 300 -0.93 15.41 17.72
C ALA A 300 -0.76 14.20 18.67
N GLY A 301 -1.80 13.82 19.41
CA GLY A 301 -1.86 12.60 20.23
C GLY A 301 -1.22 12.70 21.62
N GLN A 302 -0.83 13.88 22.12
CA GLN A 302 -0.21 13.95 23.45
C GLN A 302 -1.25 13.95 24.58
N ASP A 303 -1.36 12.84 25.32
CA ASP A 303 -2.12 12.75 26.56
C ASP A 303 -1.40 13.43 27.74
N SER A 304 -2.16 14.14 28.56
CA SER A 304 -1.73 14.90 29.74
C SER A 304 -1.61 14.06 31.03
N PHE A 305 -1.81 12.75 30.97
CA PHE A 305 -1.84 11.87 32.15
C PHE A 305 -0.51 11.15 32.39
N ALA A 306 0.51 11.91 32.79
CA ALA A 306 1.68 11.36 33.49
C ALA A 306 2.06 12.31 34.64
N PRO A 307 1.61 12.08 35.88
CA PRO A 307 2.06 12.88 37.01
C PRO A 307 3.54 12.57 37.26
N GLY A 308 4.42 13.49 36.85
CA GLY A 308 5.87 13.40 37.12
C GLY A 308 6.79 13.62 35.91
N ASN A 309 6.29 13.72 34.68
CA ASN A 309 7.12 14.07 33.52
C ASN A 309 7.28 15.59 33.40
N SER A 310 8.05 16.20 34.32
CA SER A 310 8.69 17.49 34.05
C SER A 310 9.84 17.25 33.08
N GLY A 311 9.57 17.43 31.80
CA GLY A 311 10.51 17.23 30.71
C GLY A 311 9.78 17.44 29.40
N THR A 312 9.71 18.70 29.00
CA THR A 312 9.09 19.17 27.77
C THR A 312 9.76 18.50 26.57
N VAL A 313 9.13 17.46 25.98
CA VAL A 313 9.64 16.74 24.81
C VAL A 313 8.53 16.60 23.77
N LYS A 314 8.35 17.65 22.96
CA LYS A 314 7.87 17.69 21.56
C LYS A 314 7.91 19.16 21.13
N GLN A 315 9.09 19.61 20.70
CA GLN A 315 9.27 20.85 19.95
C GLN A 315 10.03 20.56 18.64
N ALA A 316 9.63 19.46 18.02
CA ALA A 316 9.57 19.25 16.58
C ALA A 316 8.26 18.46 16.41
N TRP A 317 7.42 18.89 15.47
CA TRP A 317 6.02 18.55 15.27
C TRP A 317 5.63 17.10 15.65
N GLY A 318 4.54 16.95 16.40
CA GLY A 318 3.95 15.65 16.72
C GLY A 318 3.26 15.07 15.48
N GLU A 319 4.02 14.28 14.74
CA GLU A 319 3.60 13.80 13.42
C GLU A 319 2.84 12.47 13.47
N GLY A 320 3.01 11.63 14.50
CA GLY A 320 2.45 10.28 14.51
C GLY A 320 0.94 10.17 14.77
N LEU A 321 0.35 9.07 14.32
CA LEU A 321 -1.01 8.63 14.63
C LEU A 321 -0.95 7.52 15.69
N GLU A 322 -1.12 7.90 16.96
CA GLU A 322 -0.94 6.97 18.09
C GLU A 322 -2.02 5.88 18.11
N LEU A 323 -1.59 4.64 18.32
CA LEU A 323 -2.43 3.44 18.36
C LEU A 323 -2.71 2.96 19.79
N ALA A 324 -1.86 3.31 20.73
CA ALA A 324 -2.00 2.89 22.12
C ALA A 324 -1.32 3.90 23.05
N PRO A 325 -1.86 4.11 24.25
CA PRO A 325 -1.29 5.04 25.22
C PRO A 325 0.07 4.56 25.75
N SER A 326 0.78 5.45 26.43
CA SER A 326 2.00 5.12 27.17
C SER A 326 1.74 3.96 28.17
N PRO A 327 2.63 2.97 28.29
CA PRO A 327 4.01 2.93 27.79
C PRO A 327 4.18 2.36 26.36
N ILE A 328 3.10 1.92 25.71
CA ILE A 328 3.18 1.30 24.37
C ILE A 328 3.54 2.36 23.33
N ASN A 329 2.86 3.52 23.35
CA ASN A 329 3.06 4.63 22.41
C ASN A 329 3.18 4.15 20.95
N GLY A 330 2.34 3.17 20.57
CA GLY A 330 2.48 2.47 19.29
C GLY A 330 2.14 3.38 18.13
N GLU A 331 2.96 3.36 17.08
CA GLU A 331 2.68 4.00 15.79
C GLU A 331 2.89 2.94 14.70
N TRP A 332 1.95 2.80 13.76
CA TRP A 332 2.11 1.89 12.64
C TRP A 332 2.87 2.56 11.49
N LEU A 333 2.36 3.70 11.03
CA LEU A 333 2.94 4.48 9.94
C LEU A 333 2.87 5.97 10.30
N PRO A 334 3.81 6.78 9.77
CA PRO A 334 3.75 8.23 9.84
C PRO A 334 2.41 8.75 9.29
N ARG A 335 1.86 9.80 9.89
CA ARG A 335 0.57 10.38 9.46
C ARG A 335 0.52 10.70 7.97
N ASN A 336 1.58 11.28 7.42
CA ASN A 336 1.64 11.61 6.00
C ASN A 336 1.68 10.36 5.11
N ALA A 337 2.30 9.27 5.55
CA ALA A 337 2.22 7.99 4.86
C ALA A 337 0.79 7.40 4.92
N VAL A 338 0.09 7.54 6.05
CA VAL A 338 -1.32 7.13 6.18
C VAL A 338 -2.23 7.95 5.23
N TYR A 339 -2.01 9.26 5.11
CA TYR A 339 -2.81 10.12 4.22
C TYR A 339 -2.54 9.82 2.75
N ALA A 340 -1.27 9.64 2.38
CA ALA A 340 -0.91 9.15 1.06
C ALA A 340 -1.56 7.79 0.77
N LEU A 341 -1.59 6.87 1.75
CA LEU A 341 -2.25 5.58 1.58
C LEU A 341 -3.77 5.71 1.39
N VAL A 342 -4.44 6.65 2.06
CA VAL A 342 -5.87 6.95 1.84
C VAL A 342 -6.11 7.45 0.40
N ASP A 343 -5.29 8.39 -0.09
CA ASP A 343 -5.34 8.85 -1.48
C ASP A 343 -5.15 7.69 -2.48
N LEU A 344 -4.20 6.80 -2.20
CA LEU A 344 -3.96 5.60 -2.99
C LEU A 344 -5.18 4.66 -3.00
N MET A 345 -5.84 4.44 -1.86
CA MET A 345 -7.04 3.57 -1.79
C MET A 345 -8.20 4.15 -2.61
N VAL A 346 -8.40 5.47 -2.56
CA VAL A 346 -9.43 6.16 -3.37
C VAL A 346 -9.12 6.00 -4.86
N ALA A 347 -7.87 6.21 -5.27
CA ALA A 347 -7.45 6.05 -6.66
C ALA A 347 -7.62 4.61 -7.15
N THR A 348 -7.19 3.64 -6.34
CA THR A 348 -7.30 2.19 -6.59
C THR A 348 -8.76 1.81 -6.83
N LEU A 349 -9.69 2.19 -5.95
CA LEU A 349 -11.11 1.87 -6.13
C LEU A 349 -11.78 2.60 -7.31
N GLY A 350 -11.36 3.84 -7.58
CA GLY A 350 -11.94 4.70 -8.62
C GLY A 350 -11.54 4.31 -10.04
N ARG A 351 -10.31 3.83 -10.23
CA ARG A 351 -9.73 3.50 -11.54
C ARG A 351 -10.56 2.49 -12.35
N PRO A 352 -10.92 1.28 -11.84
CA PRO A 352 -11.72 0.32 -12.59
C PRO A 352 -13.09 0.86 -13.02
N LYS A 353 -13.63 1.83 -12.27
CA LYS A 353 -14.93 2.46 -12.54
C LYS A 353 -14.85 3.61 -13.58
N GLY A 354 -13.65 3.92 -14.06
CA GLY A 354 -13.40 5.01 -15.01
C GLY A 354 -13.47 6.41 -14.40
N LEU A 355 -13.27 6.56 -13.08
CA LEU A 355 -13.30 7.86 -12.38
C LEU A 355 -11.96 8.61 -12.52
N PHE A 356 -11.40 8.65 -13.73
CA PHE A 356 -10.00 9.06 -13.95
C PHE A 356 -9.68 10.47 -13.48
N LYS A 357 -10.59 11.44 -13.63
CA LYS A 357 -10.35 12.81 -13.18
C LYS A 357 -10.10 12.91 -11.67
N GLU A 358 -10.85 12.14 -10.87
CA GLU A 358 -10.65 12.11 -9.42
C GLU A 358 -9.40 11.29 -9.08
N CYS A 359 -9.20 10.15 -9.75
CA CYS A 359 -8.00 9.33 -9.56
C CYS A 359 -6.71 10.12 -9.80
N SER A 360 -6.62 10.86 -10.91
CA SER A 360 -5.43 11.68 -11.22
C SER A 360 -5.16 12.75 -10.16
N LYS A 361 -6.20 13.38 -9.60
CA LYS A 361 -6.03 14.34 -8.50
C LYS A 361 -5.48 13.68 -7.25
N ARG A 362 -6.02 12.51 -6.88
CA ARG A 362 -5.56 11.74 -5.71
C ARG A 362 -4.15 11.23 -5.86
N ILE A 363 -3.81 10.71 -7.04
CA ILE A 363 -2.46 10.26 -7.37
C ILE A 363 -1.48 11.42 -7.24
N GLN A 364 -1.80 12.59 -7.80
CA GLN A 364 -0.95 13.78 -7.68
C GLN A 364 -0.80 14.25 -6.23
N SER A 365 -1.90 14.34 -5.48
CA SER A 365 -1.91 14.70 -4.06
C SER A 365 -1.00 13.78 -3.24
N GLY A 366 -1.20 12.47 -3.34
CA GLY A 366 -0.42 11.49 -2.61
C GLY A 366 1.06 11.46 -3.03
N MET A 367 1.37 11.59 -4.32
CA MET A 367 2.75 11.68 -4.79
C MET A 367 3.47 12.92 -4.23
N LEU A 368 2.80 14.07 -4.16
CA LEU A 368 3.37 15.29 -3.56
C LEU A 368 3.69 15.09 -2.07
N ILE A 369 2.76 14.52 -1.30
CA ILE A 369 2.97 14.20 0.12
C ILE A 369 4.21 13.30 0.27
N VAL A 370 4.30 12.23 -0.53
CA VAL A 370 5.41 11.28 -0.49
C VAL A 370 6.74 11.93 -0.87
N GLN A 371 6.77 12.75 -1.92
CA GLN A 371 7.97 13.45 -2.38
C GLN A 371 8.47 14.47 -1.37
N GLU A 372 7.56 15.23 -0.74
CA GLU A 372 7.92 16.17 0.34
C GLU A 372 8.58 15.46 1.52
N GLU A 373 8.07 14.30 1.93
CA GLU A 373 8.67 13.50 3.01
C GLU A 373 10.02 12.89 2.61
N LEU A 374 10.16 12.38 1.37
CA LEU A 374 11.45 11.90 0.86
C LEU A 374 12.50 13.02 0.82
N MET A 375 12.12 14.24 0.43
CA MET A 375 13.00 15.41 0.46
C MET A 375 13.44 15.76 1.89
N LYS A 376 12.54 15.69 2.88
CA LYS A 376 12.89 15.90 4.30
C LYS A 376 13.88 14.85 4.82
N LEU A 377 13.76 13.61 4.33
CA LEU A 377 14.70 12.51 4.62
C LEU A 377 16.02 12.62 3.83
N GLY A 378 16.15 13.64 2.97
CA GLY A 378 17.36 13.90 2.19
C GLY A 378 17.47 13.04 0.93
N ILE A 379 16.42 12.33 0.51
CA ILE A 379 16.43 11.50 -0.69
C ILE A 379 16.05 12.35 -1.91
N THR A 380 17.01 12.52 -2.82
CA THR A 380 16.86 13.25 -4.08
C THR A 380 17.44 12.41 -5.22
N ASP A 381 17.05 12.70 -6.47
CA ASP A 381 17.37 11.90 -7.68
C ASP A 381 18.88 11.62 -7.93
N ASN A 382 19.79 12.26 -7.19
CA ASN A 382 21.24 12.20 -7.40
C ASN A 382 22.04 11.44 -6.32
N LEU A 383 21.37 10.81 -5.34
CA LEU A 383 22.05 10.18 -4.19
C LEU A 383 22.26 8.67 -4.37
N LYS A 384 23.42 8.17 -3.90
CA LYS A 384 23.71 6.73 -3.81
C LYS A 384 23.34 6.21 -2.43
N GLU A 385 22.89 4.96 -2.35
CA GLU A 385 22.49 4.26 -1.11
C GLU A 385 23.53 4.35 0.02
N VAL A 386 24.82 4.40 -0.32
CA VAL A 386 25.95 4.48 0.62
C VAL A 386 25.95 5.79 1.43
N ASP A 387 25.30 6.83 0.92
CA ASP A 387 25.20 8.15 1.57
C ASP A 387 23.94 8.27 2.46
N LEU A 388 23.05 7.25 2.46
CA LEU A 388 21.80 7.24 3.20
C LEU A 388 21.96 6.59 4.59
N GLN A 389 21.41 7.24 5.61
CA GLN A 389 21.53 6.82 7.01
C GLN A 389 20.54 5.69 7.36
N HIS A 390 20.94 4.75 8.23
CA HIS A 390 20.20 3.49 8.47
C HIS A 390 18.72 3.64 8.91
N SER A 391 18.36 4.70 9.64
CA SER A 391 16.95 4.98 9.99
C SER A 391 16.20 5.75 8.89
N ALA A 392 16.91 6.53 8.07
CA ALA A 392 16.33 7.15 6.88
C ALA A 392 15.97 6.08 5.85
N ILE A 393 16.75 5.00 5.74
CA ILE A 393 16.48 3.85 4.84
C ILE A 393 15.11 3.23 5.11
N TRP A 394 14.74 3.02 6.37
CA TRP A 394 13.46 2.40 6.74
C TRP A 394 12.24 3.26 6.40
N MET A 395 12.27 4.52 6.82
CA MET A 395 11.20 5.48 6.56
C MET A 395 11.08 5.77 5.06
N ALA A 396 12.22 5.90 4.38
CA ALA A 396 12.28 6.00 2.94
C ALA A 396 11.68 4.79 2.23
N GLY A 397 11.92 3.58 2.71
CA GLY A 397 11.38 2.35 2.10
C GLY A 397 9.86 2.37 2.03
N VAL A 398 9.18 2.85 3.07
CA VAL A 398 7.71 3.02 3.08
C VAL A 398 7.28 4.02 2.00
N TYR A 399 7.90 5.20 1.97
CA TYR A 399 7.56 6.25 1.01
C TYR A 399 7.88 5.87 -0.43
N LEU A 400 8.99 5.20 -0.69
CA LEU A 400 9.36 4.67 -2.01
C LEU A 400 8.37 3.60 -2.48
N MET A 401 7.91 2.73 -1.58
CA MET A 401 6.86 1.76 -1.91
C MET A 401 5.54 2.45 -2.27
N LEU A 402 5.13 3.46 -1.49
CA LEU A 402 3.93 4.26 -1.81
C LEU A 402 4.08 4.99 -3.15
N LEU A 403 5.24 5.59 -3.42
CA LEU A 403 5.53 6.25 -4.69
C LEU A 403 5.38 5.28 -5.85
N MET A 404 5.93 4.06 -5.73
CA MET A 404 5.81 3.03 -6.74
C MET A 404 4.34 2.66 -7.01
N GLN A 405 3.54 2.48 -5.95
CA GLN A 405 2.11 2.17 -6.09
C GLN A 405 1.31 3.30 -6.74
N PHE A 406 1.68 4.56 -6.49
CA PHE A 406 1.08 5.70 -7.19
C PHE A 406 1.45 5.74 -8.66
N LEU A 407 2.72 5.49 -8.99
CA LEU A 407 3.20 5.45 -10.37
C LEU A 407 2.54 4.31 -11.14
N GLU A 408 2.41 3.13 -10.55
CA GLU A 408 1.67 2.01 -11.12
C GLU A 408 0.23 2.43 -11.48
N ASN A 409 -0.49 3.04 -10.54
CA ASN A 409 -1.85 3.51 -10.80
C ASN A 409 -1.91 4.65 -11.83
N LYS A 410 -0.90 5.52 -11.89
CA LYS A 410 -0.79 6.57 -12.91
C LYS A 410 -0.65 5.94 -14.30
N VAL A 411 0.32 5.04 -14.48
CA VAL A 411 0.58 4.32 -15.73
C VAL A 411 -0.67 3.60 -16.18
N ALA A 412 -1.33 2.86 -15.29
CA ALA A 412 -2.55 2.15 -15.61
C ALA A 412 -3.67 3.08 -16.12
N VAL A 413 -3.86 4.26 -15.53
CA VAL A 413 -4.83 5.26 -15.99
C VAL A 413 -4.46 5.81 -17.37
N GLU A 414 -3.19 6.15 -17.59
CA GLU A 414 -2.73 6.70 -18.87
C GLU A 414 -2.81 5.65 -19.99
N LEU A 415 -2.44 4.40 -19.72
CA LEU A 415 -2.54 3.29 -20.67
C LEU A 415 -4.00 3.00 -21.05
N THR A 416 -4.94 2.94 -20.09
CA THR A 416 -6.37 2.77 -20.39
C THR A 416 -6.89 3.88 -21.31
N ARG A 417 -6.43 5.12 -21.12
CA ARG A 417 -6.81 6.28 -21.94
C ARG A 417 -6.02 6.42 -23.24
N SER A 418 -5.12 5.47 -23.54
CA SER A 418 -4.24 5.48 -24.70
C SER A 418 -3.31 6.72 -24.75
N GLU A 419 -2.91 7.23 -23.59
CA GLU A 419 -1.98 8.37 -23.42
C GLU A 419 -0.56 7.84 -23.16
N PHE A 420 0.03 7.21 -24.19
CA PHE A 420 1.26 6.42 -24.03
C PHE A 420 2.49 7.21 -23.58
N VAL A 421 2.61 8.49 -23.95
CA VAL A 421 3.74 9.34 -23.52
C VAL A 421 3.70 9.57 -22.02
N GLY A 422 2.52 9.83 -21.44
CA GLY A 422 2.36 9.99 -19.99
C GLY A 422 2.64 8.71 -19.19
N ALA A 423 2.51 7.54 -19.84
CA ALA A 423 2.83 6.24 -19.25
C ALA A 423 4.33 5.91 -19.23
N GLN A 424 5.19 6.70 -19.88
CA GLN A 424 6.64 6.40 -19.97
C GLN A 424 7.43 6.80 -18.71
N GLU A 425 6.82 7.45 -17.73
CA GLU A 425 7.48 7.94 -16.49
C GLU A 425 7.91 6.83 -15.50
N VAL A 426 8.06 5.58 -15.95
CA VAL A 426 8.37 4.42 -15.10
C VAL A 426 9.88 4.22 -14.89
N ALA A 427 10.71 4.74 -15.80
CA ALA A 427 12.14 4.40 -15.87
C ALA A 427 13.01 4.96 -14.73
N SER A 428 12.51 5.90 -13.93
CA SER A 428 13.33 6.68 -12.99
C SER A 428 13.21 6.28 -11.52
N VAL A 429 12.39 5.29 -11.14
CA VAL A 429 12.19 4.95 -9.72
C VAL A 429 12.87 3.64 -9.32
N PRO A 430 13.81 3.66 -8.33
CA PRO A 430 14.39 2.45 -7.79
C PRO A 430 13.34 1.68 -6.99
N ALA A 431 12.79 0.63 -7.59
CA ALA A 431 11.68 -0.12 -7.04
C ALA A 431 11.81 -1.63 -7.27
N CYS A 432 10.80 -2.36 -6.82
CA CYS A 432 10.67 -3.80 -7.00
C CYS A 432 10.77 -4.19 -8.49
N GLU A 433 11.83 -4.94 -8.84
CA GLU A 433 12.10 -5.40 -10.21
C GLU A 433 10.87 -6.07 -10.87
N SER A 434 10.11 -6.88 -10.11
CA SER A 434 8.94 -7.57 -10.66
C SER A 434 7.80 -6.63 -11.07
N ILE A 435 7.63 -5.50 -10.37
CA ILE A 435 6.59 -4.51 -10.69
C ILE A 435 7.04 -3.68 -11.90
N ILE A 436 8.32 -3.29 -11.95
CA ILE A 436 8.88 -2.57 -13.10
C ILE A 436 8.73 -3.41 -14.37
N GLU A 437 9.12 -4.69 -14.35
CA GLU A 437 8.95 -5.59 -15.48
C GLU A 437 7.47 -5.76 -15.87
N MET A 438 6.55 -5.78 -14.90
CA MET A 438 5.11 -5.79 -15.21
C MET A 438 4.68 -4.54 -15.99
N LEU A 439 5.08 -3.35 -15.53
CA LEU A 439 4.73 -2.07 -16.16
C LEU A 439 5.35 -1.92 -17.55
N ARG A 440 6.59 -2.37 -17.74
CA ARG A 440 7.24 -2.44 -19.06
C ARG A 440 6.46 -3.36 -19.99
N GLY A 441 6.03 -4.51 -19.49
CA GLY A 441 5.16 -5.44 -20.23
C GLY A 441 3.83 -4.81 -20.65
N GLN A 442 3.17 -4.08 -19.74
CA GLN A 442 1.91 -3.37 -20.01
C GLN A 442 2.09 -2.29 -21.06
N TYR A 443 3.12 -1.46 -20.92
CA TYR A 443 3.47 -0.44 -21.90
C TYR A 443 3.75 -1.05 -23.28
N ALA A 444 4.66 -2.02 -23.35
CA ALA A 444 5.04 -2.71 -24.59
C ALA A 444 3.83 -3.36 -25.27
N HIS A 445 2.94 -3.97 -24.48
CA HIS A 445 1.71 -4.56 -25.01
C HIS A 445 0.79 -3.49 -25.60
N SER A 446 0.56 -2.40 -24.87
CA SER A 446 -0.31 -1.30 -25.29
C SER A 446 0.16 -0.58 -26.56
N VAL A 447 1.47 -0.57 -26.84
CA VAL A 447 2.04 0.00 -28.08
C VAL A 447 2.19 -1.02 -29.23
N GLY A 448 1.80 -2.28 -29.00
CA GLY A 448 1.81 -3.35 -30.02
C GLY A 448 3.13 -4.14 -30.14
N CYS A 449 4.09 -3.92 -29.24
CA CYS A 449 5.33 -4.69 -29.13
C CYS A 449 5.11 -5.99 -28.34
N TYR A 450 4.30 -6.90 -28.89
CA TYR A 450 3.83 -8.09 -28.14
C TYR A 450 4.94 -9.07 -27.77
N SER A 451 6.01 -9.16 -28.56
CA SER A 451 7.10 -10.10 -28.28
C SER A 451 7.95 -9.64 -27.10
N GLU A 452 8.14 -8.34 -26.99
CA GLU A 452 8.80 -7.62 -25.90
C GLU A 452 7.92 -7.64 -24.65
N ALA A 453 6.62 -7.40 -24.80
CA ALA A 453 5.66 -7.52 -23.71
C ALA A 453 5.68 -8.91 -23.06
N ALA A 454 5.62 -9.97 -23.88
CA ALA A 454 5.67 -11.34 -23.39
C ALA A 454 6.98 -11.63 -22.62
N PHE A 455 8.11 -11.10 -23.10
CA PHE A 455 9.40 -11.22 -22.42
C PHE A 455 9.35 -10.60 -21.01
N HIS A 456 8.93 -9.34 -20.90
CA HIS A 456 8.88 -8.63 -19.62
C HIS A 456 7.92 -9.30 -18.62
N TYR A 457 6.76 -9.76 -19.08
CA TYR A 457 5.84 -10.50 -18.21
C TYR A 457 6.44 -11.82 -17.70
N ILE A 458 7.18 -12.55 -18.53
CA ILE A 458 7.85 -13.78 -18.11
C ILE A 458 8.95 -13.49 -17.08
N GLU A 459 9.70 -12.40 -17.23
CA GLU A 459 10.69 -11.97 -16.23
C GLU A 459 10.01 -11.56 -14.92
N ALA A 460 8.93 -10.78 -14.97
CA ALA A 460 8.14 -10.44 -13.78
C ALA A 460 7.65 -11.69 -13.03
N ALA A 461 7.21 -12.72 -13.77
CA ALA A 461 6.77 -14.00 -13.19
C ALA A 461 7.88 -14.76 -12.45
N LYS A 462 9.13 -14.64 -12.92
CA LYS A 462 10.32 -15.26 -12.29
C LYS A 462 10.77 -14.50 -11.04
N LEU A 463 10.63 -13.18 -11.05
CA LEU A 463 11.09 -12.29 -9.97
C LEU A 463 10.13 -12.24 -8.77
N THR A 464 8.87 -12.63 -8.94
CA THR A 464 7.86 -12.55 -7.89
C THR A 464 7.68 -13.86 -7.10
N GLU A 465 7.60 -13.73 -5.77
CA GLU A 465 7.23 -14.83 -4.87
C GLU A 465 5.70 -15.01 -4.79
N SER A 466 4.93 -13.96 -5.10
CA SER A 466 3.46 -13.94 -5.07
C SER A 466 2.87 -14.86 -6.14
N LYS A 467 2.09 -15.85 -5.70
CA LYS A 467 1.34 -16.75 -6.58
C LYS A 467 0.36 -16.00 -7.50
N SER A 468 -0.30 -14.97 -6.97
CA SER A 468 -1.27 -14.15 -7.71
C SER A 468 -0.58 -13.36 -8.82
N THR A 469 0.48 -12.61 -8.49
CA THR A 469 1.24 -11.81 -9.46
C THR A 469 1.85 -12.69 -10.53
N ARG A 470 2.44 -13.84 -10.15
CA ARG A 470 3.00 -14.81 -11.10
C ARG A 470 1.94 -15.28 -12.12
N ALA A 471 0.75 -15.64 -11.63
CA ALA A 471 -0.34 -16.08 -12.49
C ALA A 471 -0.81 -14.98 -13.44
N ILE A 472 -0.96 -13.74 -12.94
CA ILE A 472 -1.36 -12.59 -13.77
C ILE A 472 -0.29 -12.29 -14.83
N SER A 473 0.99 -12.27 -14.48
CA SER A 473 2.08 -12.09 -15.44
C SER A 473 2.02 -13.13 -16.56
N GLN A 474 1.86 -14.41 -16.21
CA GLN A 474 1.76 -15.49 -17.20
C GLN A 474 0.52 -15.37 -18.08
N VAL A 475 -0.62 -14.94 -17.52
CA VAL A 475 -1.84 -14.65 -18.28
C VAL A 475 -1.62 -13.51 -19.28
N TYR A 476 -0.95 -12.43 -18.88
CA TYR A 476 -0.64 -11.31 -19.78
C TYR A 476 0.39 -11.69 -20.86
N ALA A 477 1.39 -12.50 -20.52
CA ALA A 477 2.31 -13.08 -21.51
C ALA A 477 1.55 -13.92 -22.54
N ALA A 478 0.64 -14.79 -22.09
CA ALA A 478 -0.15 -15.63 -22.98
C ALA A 478 -1.07 -14.82 -23.89
N ILE A 479 -1.69 -13.75 -23.39
CA ILE A 479 -2.49 -12.87 -24.24
C ILE A 479 -1.61 -12.14 -25.27
N SER A 480 -0.40 -11.73 -24.89
CA SER A 480 0.57 -11.15 -25.84
C SER A 480 0.91 -12.13 -26.97
N TYR A 481 1.13 -13.41 -26.64
CA TYR A 481 1.32 -14.44 -27.66
C TYR A 481 0.07 -14.68 -28.53
N ILE A 482 -1.14 -14.65 -27.95
CA ILE A 482 -2.39 -14.73 -28.72
C ILE A 482 -2.51 -13.58 -29.74
N CYS A 483 -2.05 -12.38 -29.38
CA CYS A 483 -2.02 -11.21 -30.27
C CYS A 483 -1.04 -11.36 -31.44
N ILE A 484 0.10 -12.05 -31.25
CA ILE A 484 1.05 -12.35 -32.34
C ILE A 484 0.38 -13.28 -33.37
N GLY A 485 -0.28 -14.33 -32.89
CA GLY A 485 -1.23 -15.13 -33.67
C GLY A 485 -0.62 -16.18 -34.61
N ASP A 486 0.69 -16.42 -34.57
CA ASP A 486 1.30 -17.58 -35.24
C ASP A 486 1.08 -18.88 -34.44
N ALA A 487 1.38 -20.02 -35.06
CA ALA A 487 1.15 -21.35 -34.47
C ALA A 487 2.04 -21.61 -33.23
N ASP A 488 3.29 -21.17 -33.26
CA ASP A 488 4.25 -21.36 -32.17
C ASP A 488 3.84 -20.52 -30.95
N SER A 489 3.50 -19.25 -31.17
CA SER A 489 2.94 -18.35 -30.14
C SER A 489 1.64 -18.91 -29.54
N SER A 490 0.76 -19.50 -30.37
CA SER A 490 -0.48 -20.11 -29.86
C SER A 490 -0.21 -21.32 -28.96
N SER A 491 0.83 -22.11 -29.26
CA SER A 491 1.29 -23.20 -28.39
C SER A 491 1.84 -22.66 -27.08
N LEU A 492 2.70 -21.64 -27.13
CA LEU A 492 3.26 -20.99 -25.94
C LEU A 492 2.18 -20.41 -25.02
N ALA A 493 1.14 -19.79 -25.59
CA ALA A 493 0.01 -19.28 -24.84
C ALA A 493 -0.74 -20.40 -24.09
N LEU A 494 -0.94 -21.55 -24.73
CA LEU A 494 -1.58 -22.72 -24.12
C LEU A 494 -0.73 -23.29 -22.97
N ASP A 495 0.59 -23.40 -23.18
CA ASP A 495 1.52 -23.91 -22.16
C ASP A 495 1.57 -23.03 -20.91
N LEU A 496 1.40 -21.71 -21.08
CA LEU A 496 1.33 -20.76 -19.97
C LEU A 496 -0.02 -20.82 -19.22
N ILE A 497 -1.15 -20.78 -19.93
CA ILE A 497 -2.48 -20.69 -19.28
C ILE A 497 -2.93 -22.04 -18.73
N GLY A 498 -2.65 -23.15 -19.42
CA GLY A 498 -3.17 -24.47 -19.08
C GLY A 498 -2.92 -24.89 -17.63
N PRO A 499 -1.68 -24.80 -17.11
CA PRO A 499 -1.39 -25.10 -15.70
C PRO A 499 -2.13 -24.18 -14.72
N ILE A 500 -2.21 -22.88 -15.01
CA ILE A 500 -2.86 -21.89 -14.14
C ILE A 500 -4.35 -22.17 -14.05
N TYR A 501 -4.99 -22.47 -15.19
CA TYR A 501 -6.40 -22.80 -15.27
C TYR A 501 -6.77 -24.00 -14.37
N ARG A 502 -5.92 -25.04 -14.31
CA ARG A 502 -6.15 -26.20 -13.42
C ARG A 502 -6.17 -25.83 -11.93
N THR A 503 -5.55 -24.71 -11.58
CA THR A 503 -5.48 -24.21 -10.19
C THR A 503 -6.36 -23.00 -9.95
N ILE A 504 -7.30 -22.69 -10.86
CA ILE A 504 -8.12 -21.46 -10.81
C ILE A 504 -8.89 -21.29 -9.50
N ASP A 505 -9.36 -22.38 -8.87
CA ASP A 505 -10.11 -22.31 -7.63
C ASP A 505 -9.25 -22.08 -6.39
N SER A 506 -7.93 -22.17 -6.53
CA SER A 506 -6.97 -21.94 -5.44
C SER A 506 -6.59 -20.47 -5.23
N PHE A 507 -7.22 -19.56 -5.98
CA PHE A 507 -7.12 -18.11 -5.77
C PHE A 507 -8.28 -17.63 -4.90
N VAL A 508 -7.95 -16.74 -3.97
CA VAL A 508 -8.87 -16.17 -2.97
C VAL A 508 -9.96 -15.35 -3.63
N GLY A 509 -9.58 -14.29 -4.36
CA GLY A 509 -10.50 -13.41 -5.05
C GLY A 509 -10.93 -13.94 -6.43
N VAL A 510 -11.88 -13.25 -7.04
CA VAL A 510 -12.31 -13.53 -8.42
C VAL A 510 -11.41 -12.88 -9.47
N ARG A 511 -10.48 -12.02 -9.03
CA ARG A 511 -9.60 -11.23 -9.89
C ARG A 511 -8.84 -12.10 -10.90
N GLU A 512 -7.98 -12.99 -10.42
CA GLU A 512 -7.17 -13.88 -11.26
C GLU A 512 -8.08 -14.78 -12.10
N LYS A 513 -9.16 -15.29 -11.48
CA LYS A 513 -10.14 -16.16 -12.15
C LYS A 513 -10.72 -15.50 -13.40
N THR A 514 -11.08 -14.22 -13.32
CA THR A 514 -11.62 -13.48 -14.47
C THR A 514 -10.57 -13.25 -15.56
N CYS A 515 -9.30 -12.98 -15.23
CA CYS A 515 -8.26 -12.84 -16.26
C CYS A 515 -7.95 -14.18 -16.94
N ILE A 516 -7.91 -15.26 -16.16
CA ILE A 516 -7.68 -16.62 -16.67
C ILE A 516 -8.81 -17.05 -17.60
N LEU A 517 -10.07 -16.85 -17.21
CA LEU A 517 -11.23 -17.18 -18.05
C LEU A 517 -11.25 -16.38 -19.36
N PHE A 518 -10.83 -15.12 -19.30
CA PHE A 518 -10.71 -14.26 -20.48
C PHE A 518 -9.68 -14.82 -21.46
N ALA A 519 -8.46 -15.05 -21.00
CA ALA A 519 -7.36 -15.54 -21.82
C ALA A 519 -7.62 -16.95 -22.38
N TYR A 520 -8.15 -17.84 -21.54
CA TYR A 520 -8.50 -19.19 -21.97
C TYR A 520 -9.66 -19.20 -22.97
N GLY A 521 -10.66 -18.33 -22.79
CA GLY A 521 -11.76 -18.15 -23.73
C GLY A 521 -11.27 -17.70 -25.11
N LEU A 522 -10.32 -16.76 -25.17
CA LEU A 522 -9.67 -16.34 -26.42
C LEU A 522 -8.94 -17.51 -27.12
N LEU A 523 -8.23 -18.34 -26.34
CA LEU A 523 -7.54 -19.51 -26.87
C LEU A 523 -8.51 -20.54 -27.48
N LEU A 524 -9.62 -20.82 -26.78
CA LEU A 524 -10.67 -21.72 -27.29
C LEU A 524 -11.30 -21.22 -28.59
N MET A 525 -11.51 -19.90 -28.71
CA MET A 525 -11.98 -19.31 -29.98
C MET A 525 -10.99 -19.53 -31.12
N LYS A 526 -9.69 -19.40 -30.88
CA LYS A 526 -8.64 -19.70 -31.87
C LYS A 526 -8.61 -21.19 -32.25
N GLN A 527 -9.00 -22.07 -31.33
CA GLN A 527 -9.10 -23.52 -31.55
C GLN A 527 -10.45 -23.95 -32.18
N HIS A 528 -11.33 -23.00 -32.51
CA HIS A 528 -12.69 -23.24 -33.04
C HIS A 528 -13.64 -23.99 -32.08
N ASP A 529 -13.34 -24.05 -30.77
CA ASP A 529 -14.28 -24.54 -29.76
C ASP A 529 -15.18 -23.39 -29.26
N LEU A 530 -16.09 -22.97 -30.14
CA LEU A 530 -16.92 -21.78 -29.94
C LEU A 530 -17.90 -21.92 -28.76
N GLN A 531 -18.42 -23.13 -28.53
CA GLN A 531 -19.41 -23.35 -27.48
C GLN A 531 -18.78 -23.29 -26.09
N GLU A 532 -17.61 -23.92 -25.90
CA GLU A 532 -16.93 -23.86 -24.61
C GLU A 532 -16.36 -22.46 -24.37
N ALA A 533 -15.84 -21.80 -25.41
CA ALA A 533 -15.45 -20.39 -25.32
C ALA A 533 -16.60 -19.51 -24.80
N ARG A 534 -17.82 -19.69 -25.34
CA ARG A 534 -19.01 -18.94 -24.90
C ARG A 534 -19.27 -19.13 -23.41
N ASN A 535 -19.28 -20.38 -22.94
CA ASN A 535 -19.55 -20.72 -21.55
C ASN A 535 -18.54 -20.05 -20.60
N ARG A 536 -17.24 -20.14 -20.94
CA ARG A 536 -16.16 -19.57 -20.12
C ARG A 536 -16.20 -18.05 -20.08
N LEU A 537 -16.38 -17.41 -21.24
CA LEU A 537 -16.42 -15.96 -21.37
C LEU A 537 -17.65 -15.36 -20.68
N ALA A 538 -18.82 -16.00 -20.81
CA ALA A 538 -20.04 -15.56 -20.14
C ALA A 538 -19.89 -15.63 -18.60
N ARG A 539 -19.33 -16.73 -18.08
CA ARG A 539 -19.02 -16.86 -16.65
C ARG A 539 -18.02 -15.80 -16.18
N GLY A 540 -16.98 -15.55 -16.96
CA GLY A 540 -15.99 -14.50 -16.69
C GLY A 540 -16.62 -13.11 -16.62
N LEU A 541 -17.43 -12.73 -17.62
CA LEU A 541 -18.16 -11.46 -17.66
C LEU A 541 -19.06 -11.28 -16.44
N GLN A 542 -19.83 -12.31 -16.06
CA GLN A 542 -20.71 -12.27 -14.90
C GLN A 542 -19.91 -11.96 -13.62
N MET A 543 -18.77 -12.64 -13.42
CA MET A 543 -17.90 -12.43 -12.26
C MET A 543 -17.26 -11.03 -12.26
N THR A 544 -16.76 -10.57 -13.41
CA THR A 544 -16.18 -9.22 -13.53
C THR A 544 -17.21 -8.13 -13.24
N HIS A 545 -18.42 -8.25 -13.78
CA HIS A 545 -19.46 -7.26 -13.56
C HIS A 545 -19.96 -7.25 -12.11
N ALA A 546 -20.21 -8.44 -11.53
CA ALA A 546 -20.80 -8.55 -10.20
C ALA A 546 -19.83 -8.14 -9.07
N HIS A 547 -18.54 -8.45 -9.21
CA HIS A 547 -17.58 -8.28 -8.12
C HIS A 547 -16.55 -7.18 -8.39
N LEU A 548 -15.94 -7.14 -9.58
CA LEU A 548 -14.78 -6.25 -9.84
C LEU A 548 -15.19 -4.83 -10.22
N GLY A 549 -16.30 -4.68 -10.95
CA GLY A 549 -16.73 -3.38 -11.46
C GLY A 549 -15.72 -2.74 -12.44
N ASN A 550 -14.80 -3.53 -13.01
CA ASN A 550 -13.80 -3.07 -13.98
C ASN A 550 -14.45 -2.89 -15.35
N LEU A 551 -14.78 -1.64 -15.68
CA LEU A 551 -15.50 -1.30 -16.91
C LEU A 551 -14.70 -1.64 -18.17
N GLN A 552 -13.37 -1.58 -18.10
CA GLN A 552 -12.52 -1.87 -19.25
C GLN A 552 -12.54 -3.36 -19.57
N LEU A 553 -12.32 -4.21 -18.56
CA LEU A 553 -12.39 -5.65 -18.73
C LEU A 553 -13.80 -6.11 -19.13
N VAL A 554 -14.86 -5.49 -18.57
CA VAL A 554 -16.25 -5.73 -19.02
C VAL A 554 -16.43 -5.41 -20.50
N ALA A 555 -15.93 -4.24 -20.97
CA ALA A 555 -16.02 -3.88 -22.37
C ALA A 555 -15.30 -4.89 -23.28
N GLN A 556 -14.13 -5.39 -22.87
CA GLN A 556 -13.39 -6.39 -23.60
C GLN A 556 -14.12 -7.74 -23.65
N TYR A 557 -14.67 -8.21 -22.52
CA TYR A 557 -15.50 -9.42 -22.48
C TYR A 557 -16.72 -9.32 -23.41
N LEU A 558 -17.43 -8.19 -23.38
CA LEU A 558 -18.56 -7.94 -24.27
C LEU A 558 -18.12 -7.95 -25.73
N THR A 559 -16.96 -7.37 -26.05
CA THR A 559 -16.45 -7.33 -27.44
C THR A 559 -16.19 -8.74 -27.99
N ILE A 560 -15.58 -9.62 -27.17
CA ILE A 560 -15.35 -11.01 -27.56
C ILE A 560 -16.68 -11.77 -27.69
N LEU A 561 -17.57 -11.66 -26.71
CA LEU A 561 -18.87 -12.33 -26.76
C LEU A 561 -19.73 -11.86 -27.94
N GLY A 562 -19.62 -10.58 -28.32
CA GLY A 562 -20.25 -10.04 -29.53
C GLY A 562 -19.66 -10.63 -30.81
N SER A 563 -18.32 -10.77 -30.86
CA SER A 563 -17.63 -11.44 -31.97
C SER A 563 -18.05 -12.91 -32.10
N LEU A 564 -18.21 -13.59 -30.96
CA LEU A 564 -18.64 -14.98 -30.89
C LEU A 564 -20.11 -15.14 -31.31
N ALA A 565 -21.00 -14.25 -30.87
CA ALA A 565 -22.39 -14.24 -31.30
C ALA A 565 -22.51 -14.04 -32.82
N LEU A 566 -21.70 -13.14 -33.39
CA LEU A 566 -21.62 -12.96 -34.84
C LEU A 566 -21.13 -14.23 -35.56
N ALA A 567 -20.09 -14.88 -35.05
CA ALA A 567 -19.60 -16.16 -35.59
C ALA A 567 -20.63 -17.31 -35.50
N LEU A 568 -21.61 -17.20 -34.59
CA LEU A 568 -22.74 -18.12 -34.45
C LEU A 568 -23.99 -17.65 -35.21
N HIS A 569 -23.89 -16.60 -36.05
CA HIS A 569 -24.96 -15.97 -36.82
C HIS A 569 -26.11 -15.39 -35.97
N ASP A 570 -25.86 -15.06 -34.70
CA ASP A 570 -26.81 -14.34 -33.84
C ASP A 570 -26.56 -12.82 -33.92
N THR A 571 -26.98 -12.23 -35.04
CA THR A 571 -26.76 -10.82 -35.35
C THR A 571 -27.50 -9.87 -34.40
N VAL A 572 -28.61 -10.29 -33.82
CA VAL A 572 -29.40 -9.47 -32.86
C VAL A 572 -28.64 -9.34 -31.55
N GLN A 573 -28.23 -10.48 -30.96
CA GLN A 573 -27.45 -10.48 -29.72
C GLN A 573 -26.11 -9.79 -29.91
N ALA A 574 -25.40 -10.05 -31.02
CA ALA A 574 -24.13 -9.39 -31.33
C ALA A 574 -24.27 -7.86 -31.33
N ARG A 575 -25.32 -7.32 -31.97
CA ARG A 575 -25.58 -5.87 -32.02
C ARG A 575 -25.74 -5.24 -30.64
N GLU A 576 -26.53 -5.85 -29.78
CA GLU A 576 -26.82 -5.32 -28.43
C GLU A 576 -25.58 -5.34 -27.53
N ILE A 577 -24.86 -6.46 -27.54
CA ILE A 577 -23.63 -6.64 -26.76
C ILE A 577 -22.55 -5.64 -27.21
N LEU A 578 -22.33 -5.49 -28.53
CA LEU A 578 -21.31 -4.60 -29.08
C LEU A 578 -21.61 -3.12 -28.84
N ARG A 579 -22.88 -2.70 -28.88
CA ARG A 579 -23.27 -1.32 -28.52
C ARG A 579 -22.97 -1.01 -27.05
N SER A 580 -23.22 -1.96 -26.15
CA SER A 580 -22.86 -1.84 -24.75
C SER A 580 -21.34 -1.73 -24.57
N ALA A 581 -20.57 -2.58 -25.25
CA ALA A 581 -19.10 -2.53 -25.24
C ALA A 581 -18.56 -1.17 -25.71
N LEU A 582 -19.07 -0.66 -26.84
CA LEU A 582 -18.65 0.63 -27.40
C LEU A 582 -18.93 1.80 -26.44
N THR A 583 -20.07 1.76 -25.74
CA THR A 583 -20.44 2.79 -24.77
C THR A 583 -19.46 2.85 -23.61
N LEU A 584 -19.07 1.70 -23.07
CA LEU A 584 -18.06 1.61 -22.01
C LEU A 584 -16.68 2.06 -22.49
N ALA A 585 -16.24 1.59 -23.67
CA ALA A 585 -14.94 1.96 -24.23
C ALA A 585 -14.84 3.48 -24.51
N LYS A 586 -15.93 4.10 -24.99
CA LYS A 586 -16.02 5.57 -25.15
C LYS A 586 -15.90 6.30 -23.81
N LYS A 587 -16.59 5.84 -22.77
CA LYS A 587 -16.53 6.42 -21.42
C LYS A 587 -15.09 6.43 -20.86
N LEU A 588 -14.33 5.38 -21.17
CA LEU A 588 -12.96 5.21 -20.68
C LEU A 588 -11.90 5.88 -21.56
N TYR A 589 -12.27 6.43 -22.71
CA TYR A 589 -11.29 6.85 -23.73
C TYR A 589 -10.35 5.72 -24.17
N ASP A 590 -10.81 4.47 -24.07
CA ASP A 590 -10.07 3.29 -24.51
C ASP A 590 -10.18 3.18 -26.04
N ILE A 591 -9.18 3.73 -26.74
CA ILE A 591 -9.18 3.80 -28.20
C ILE A 591 -8.99 2.39 -28.83
N PRO A 592 -8.07 1.53 -28.35
CA PRO A 592 -7.94 0.17 -28.85
C PRO A 592 -9.26 -0.63 -28.79
N THR A 593 -9.94 -0.63 -27.64
CA THR A 593 -11.22 -1.34 -27.50
C THR A 593 -12.31 -0.71 -28.38
N GLN A 594 -12.34 0.63 -28.52
CA GLN A 594 -13.25 1.29 -29.48
C GLN A 594 -13.01 0.79 -30.91
N ILE A 595 -11.76 0.76 -31.38
CA ILE A 595 -11.42 0.29 -32.73
C ILE A 595 -11.85 -1.17 -32.91
N TRP A 596 -11.58 -2.02 -31.92
CA TRP A 596 -11.95 -3.43 -31.96
C TRP A 596 -13.47 -3.62 -32.06
N VAL A 597 -14.26 -2.97 -31.20
CA VAL A 597 -15.73 -3.04 -31.26
C VAL A 597 -16.26 -2.54 -32.60
N LEU A 598 -15.71 -1.43 -33.12
CA LEU A 598 -16.14 -0.86 -34.40
C LEU A 598 -15.83 -1.81 -35.56
N SER A 599 -14.68 -2.51 -35.54
CA SER A 599 -14.34 -3.52 -36.55
C SER A 599 -15.39 -4.64 -36.60
N VAL A 600 -15.81 -5.16 -35.44
CA VAL A 600 -16.83 -6.22 -35.36
C VAL A 600 -18.21 -5.70 -35.78
N LEU A 601 -18.57 -4.47 -35.40
CA LEU A 601 -19.81 -3.83 -35.84
C LEU A 601 -19.87 -3.63 -37.36
N THR A 602 -18.75 -3.30 -38.01
CA THR A 602 -18.70 -3.22 -39.48
C THR A 602 -19.00 -4.57 -40.12
N ALA A 603 -18.40 -5.67 -39.62
CA ALA A 603 -18.69 -7.01 -40.10
C ALA A 603 -20.17 -7.40 -39.90
N LEU A 604 -20.74 -7.06 -38.74
CA LEU A 604 -22.17 -7.24 -38.47
C LEU A 604 -23.06 -6.48 -39.47
N TYR A 605 -22.75 -5.21 -39.76
CA TYR A 605 -23.54 -4.42 -40.71
C TYR A 605 -23.46 -4.97 -42.14
N GLN A 606 -22.32 -5.55 -42.51
CA GLN A 606 -22.15 -6.24 -43.79
C GLN A 606 -23.03 -7.50 -43.88
N GLU A 607 -23.06 -8.33 -42.83
CA GLU A 607 -23.90 -9.54 -42.78
C GLU A 607 -25.41 -9.22 -42.83
N VAL A 608 -25.84 -8.13 -42.17
CA VAL A 608 -27.25 -7.69 -42.17
C VAL A 608 -27.61 -6.86 -43.42
N GLY A 609 -26.63 -6.37 -44.18
CA GLY A 609 -26.84 -5.54 -45.38
C GLY A 609 -27.17 -4.07 -45.12
N GLU A 610 -26.86 -3.54 -43.94
CA GLU A 610 -27.13 -2.15 -43.53
C GLU A 610 -26.03 -1.17 -43.99
N LYS A 611 -25.95 -0.90 -45.30
CA LYS A 611 -24.88 -0.09 -45.91
C LYS A 611 -24.71 1.33 -45.33
N GLY A 612 -25.79 1.98 -44.90
CA GLY A 612 -25.72 3.31 -44.31
C GLY A 612 -24.95 3.30 -42.97
N ASN A 613 -25.32 2.38 -42.09
CA ASN A 613 -24.68 2.19 -40.79
C ASN A 613 -23.25 1.67 -40.95
N GLU A 614 -23.00 0.81 -41.94
CA GLU A 614 -21.67 0.33 -42.29
C GLU A 614 -20.71 1.49 -42.62
N MET A 615 -21.13 2.41 -43.50
CA MET A 615 -20.31 3.56 -43.92
C MET A 615 -20.01 4.51 -42.75
N GLU A 616 -21.02 4.85 -41.95
CA GLU A 616 -20.86 5.73 -40.78
C GLU A 616 -19.91 5.08 -39.75
N ASN A 617 -20.10 3.79 -39.46
CA ASN A 617 -19.27 3.05 -38.53
C ASN A 617 -17.82 2.92 -39.01
N ALA A 618 -17.62 2.65 -40.30
CA ALA A 618 -16.30 2.57 -40.92
C ALA A 618 -15.57 3.93 -40.93
N GLU A 619 -16.30 5.03 -41.10
CA GLU A 619 -15.73 6.38 -40.97
C GLU A 619 -15.28 6.66 -39.53
N TYR A 620 -16.12 6.32 -38.56
CA TYR A 620 -15.77 6.49 -37.15
C TYR A 620 -14.57 5.61 -36.75
N HIS A 621 -14.52 4.36 -37.22
CA HIS A 621 -13.37 3.47 -37.06
C HIS A 621 -12.09 4.12 -37.62
N ARG A 622 -12.12 4.63 -38.86
CA ARG A 622 -10.96 5.28 -39.49
C ARG A 622 -10.46 6.48 -38.70
N LYS A 623 -11.37 7.30 -38.19
CA LYS A 623 -11.03 8.45 -37.34
C LYS A 623 -10.31 8.00 -36.07
N LYS A 624 -10.78 6.94 -35.41
CA LYS A 624 -10.16 6.39 -34.20
C LYS A 624 -8.83 5.70 -34.47
N ALA A 625 -8.70 4.96 -35.56
CA ALA A 625 -7.44 4.38 -35.99
C ALA A 625 -6.38 5.47 -36.27
N GLY A 626 -6.76 6.58 -36.91
CA GLY A 626 -5.85 7.71 -37.12
C GLY A 626 -5.41 8.40 -35.81
N ASP A 627 -6.31 8.55 -34.85
CA ASP A 627 -6.01 9.06 -33.50
C ASP A 627 -5.02 8.15 -32.77
N LEU A 628 -5.26 6.83 -32.77
CA LEU A 628 -4.34 5.85 -32.17
C LEU A 628 -2.97 5.88 -32.84
N GLN A 629 -2.92 5.90 -34.18
CA GLN A 629 -1.65 5.92 -34.92
C GLN A 629 -0.83 7.16 -34.60
N LYS A 630 -1.46 8.32 -34.44
CA LYS A 630 -0.77 9.55 -34.02
C LYS A 630 -0.15 9.38 -32.62
N ARG A 631 -0.93 8.89 -31.64
CA ARG A 631 -0.45 8.67 -30.27
C ARG A 631 0.70 7.66 -30.19
N LEU A 632 0.64 6.60 -31.00
CA LEU A 632 1.72 5.62 -31.11
C LEU A 632 2.98 6.25 -31.72
N ALA A 633 2.84 7.05 -32.78
CA ALA A 633 3.98 7.74 -33.40
C ALA A 633 4.66 8.69 -32.41
N ASP A 634 3.88 9.46 -31.65
CA ASP A 634 4.38 10.34 -30.60
C ASP A 634 5.16 9.53 -29.53
N ALA A 635 4.60 8.40 -29.08
CA ALA A 635 5.24 7.52 -28.11
C ALA A 635 6.55 6.89 -28.63
N HIS A 636 6.55 6.37 -29.86
CA HIS A 636 7.73 5.77 -30.50
C HIS A 636 8.86 6.77 -30.74
N SER A 637 8.52 8.06 -30.91
CA SER A 637 9.52 9.12 -31.08
C SER A 637 10.20 9.55 -29.77
N SER A 638 9.64 9.17 -28.62
CA SER A 638 10.20 9.47 -27.31
C SER A 638 11.46 8.66 -27.03
N ILE A 639 12.43 9.29 -26.36
CA ILE A 639 13.69 8.65 -25.95
C ILE A 639 13.46 7.44 -25.04
N HIS A 640 12.38 7.47 -24.25
CA HIS A 640 12.06 6.42 -23.27
C HIS A 640 11.46 5.17 -23.91
N HIS A 641 10.98 5.23 -25.16
CA HIS A 641 10.33 4.07 -25.79
C HIS A 641 11.29 2.89 -25.95
N ILE A 642 12.50 3.16 -26.45
CA ILE A 642 13.51 2.11 -26.67
C ILE A 642 13.89 1.49 -25.34
N GLU A 643 14.15 2.31 -24.31
CA GLU A 643 14.50 1.86 -22.96
C GLU A 643 13.41 0.95 -22.34
N LEU A 644 12.14 1.33 -22.48
CA LEU A 644 11.03 0.58 -21.89
C LEU A 644 10.76 -0.75 -22.59
N VAL A 645 11.02 -0.84 -23.90
CA VAL A 645 10.68 -1.99 -24.75
C VAL A 645 11.86 -2.96 -24.94
N ASP A 646 13.10 -2.51 -24.70
CA ASP A 646 14.28 -3.32 -24.92
C ASP A 646 14.27 -4.62 -24.08
N LYS A 647 14.68 -5.75 -24.69
CA LYS A 647 14.69 -7.07 -24.04
C LYS A 647 15.91 -7.25 -23.13
N VAL A 648 16.22 -6.21 -22.37
CA VAL A 648 17.28 -6.18 -21.38
C VAL A 648 16.64 -6.26 -20.01
N LYS A 649 17.22 -7.12 -19.15
CA LYS A 649 16.81 -7.22 -17.76
C LYS A 649 17.13 -5.92 -17.05
N VAL A 650 16.16 -5.32 -16.35
CA VAL A 650 16.45 -4.20 -15.46
C VAL A 650 17.34 -4.73 -14.32
N GLU A 651 18.59 -4.31 -14.30
CA GLU A 651 19.41 -4.36 -13.10
C GLU A 651 18.99 -3.17 -12.23
N ALA A 652 17.96 -3.34 -11.41
CA ALA A 652 17.65 -2.32 -10.43
C ALA A 652 18.87 -2.19 -9.50
N MET A 653 19.18 -0.96 -9.04
CA MET A 653 20.11 -0.80 -7.93
C MET A 653 19.68 -1.74 -6.82
N GLN A 654 20.53 -2.74 -6.56
CA GLN A 654 20.34 -3.69 -5.47
C GLN A 654 20.47 -2.92 -4.16
N PHE A 655 19.39 -2.26 -3.73
CA PHE A 655 19.12 -2.16 -2.30
C PHE A 655 19.18 -3.60 -1.84
N GLN A 656 20.23 -3.97 -1.11
CA GLN A 656 20.53 -5.37 -0.82
C GLN A 656 19.25 -6.04 -0.34
N ASP A 657 18.71 -6.92 -1.18
CA ASP A 657 17.47 -7.64 -0.94
C ASP A 657 17.59 -8.46 0.36
N LEU A 658 18.81 -8.71 0.81
CA LEU A 658 19.16 -9.27 2.11
C LEU A 658 18.87 -8.35 3.30
N ASP A 659 19.08 -7.05 3.19
CA ASP A 659 18.76 -6.11 4.27
C ASP A 659 17.29 -5.67 4.17
N MET A 660 16.70 -5.46 2.98
CA MET A 660 15.24 -5.23 2.88
C MET A 660 14.39 -6.44 3.31
N LYS A 661 14.80 -7.69 3.03
CA LYS A 661 14.13 -8.91 3.55
C LYS A 661 14.37 -9.15 5.04
N ARG A 662 15.49 -8.70 5.60
CA ARG A 662 15.77 -8.75 7.05
C ARG A 662 15.09 -7.61 7.81
N LEU A 663 14.91 -6.47 7.18
CA LEU A 663 14.30 -5.28 7.76
C LEU A 663 12.77 -5.42 7.67
N LEU A 664 12.17 -5.75 6.52
CA LEU A 664 10.71 -5.93 6.39
C LEU A 664 10.09 -7.17 7.06
N GLY A 665 10.84 -7.94 7.85
CA GLY A 665 10.30 -8.92 8.79
C GLY A 665 9.19 -9.81 8.24
N GLY A 666 9.53 -10.75 7.35
CA GLY A 666 8.60 -11.69 6.73
C GLY A 666 8.46 -11.51 5.21
N PRO A 667 7.78 -12.42 4.50
CA PRO A 667 7.60 -12.32 3.07
C PRO A 667 6.80 -11.04 2.81
N SER A 668 7.51 -10.03 2.30
CA SER A 668 7.01 -8.83 1.67
C SER A 668 5.55 -8.50 2.02
N MET A 669 5.32 -7.48 2.86
CA MET A 669 4.08 -6.69 2.81
C MET A 669 3.98 -5.97 1.44
N ARG A 670 3.90 -6.76 0.36
CA ARG A 670 3.30 -6.38 -0.90
C ARG A 670 1.83 -6.73 -0.70
N ALA A 671 1.09 -5.83 -0.07
CA ALA A 671 -0.31 -5.76 -0.38
C ALA A 671 -0.37 -5.42 -1.89
N ASN A 672 -0.39 -6.45 -2.73
CA ASN A 672 -0.63 -6.30 -4.16
C ASN A 672 -2.04 -5.76 -4.29
N LEU A 673 -2.11 -4.45 -4.43
CA LEU A 673 -3.31 -3.70 -4.80
C LEU A 673 -3.52 -3.78 -6.32
N ASP A 674 -2.90 -4.77 -6.97
CA ASP A 674 -3.05 -5.10 -8.38
C ASP A 674 -4.55 -5.31 -8.67
N ILE A 675 -5.14 -4.31 -9.30
CA ILE A 675 -6.41 -4.43 -10.01
C ILE A 675 -6.06 -4.93 -11.40
N PRO A 676 -6.84 -5.86 -11.99
CA PRO A 676 -6.62 -6.31 -13.36
C PRO A 676 -6.51 -5.11 -14.27
N GLU A 677 -5.35 -4.97 -14.87
CA GLU A 677 -5.23 -4.14 -16.03
C GLU A 677 -5.80 -4.90 -17.22
N SER A 678 -6.53 -4.16 -18.04
CA SER A 678 -7.01 -4.68 -19.30
C SER A 678 -5.83 -5.07 -20.16
N VAL A 679 -5.99 -6.11 -20.97
CA VAL A 679 -4.98 -6.42 -21.96
C VAL A 679 -5.30 -5.63 -23.22
N GLY A 680 -4.40 -4.75 -23.64
CA GLY A 680 -4.58 -3.89 -24.82
C GLY A 680 -4.65 -4.70 -26.11
N LEU A 681 -5.79 -5.33 -26.39
CA LEU A 681 -5.99 -6.09 -27.62
C LEU A 681 -6.13 -5.12 -28.79
N SER A 682 -5.13 -5.09 -29.68
CA SER A 682 -5.28 -4.40 -30.97
C SER A 682 -6.23 -5.18 -31.87
N ALA A 683 -7.08 -4.46 -32.61
CA ALA A 683 -7.92 -5.07 -33.63
C ALA A 683 -7.03 -5.70 -34.71
N PRO A 684 -7.28 -6.95 -35.12
CA PRO A 684 -6.58 -7.52 -36.26
C PRO A 684 -6.76 -6.63 -37.49
N ALA A 685 -5.68 -6.42 -38.24
CA ALA A 685 -5.72 -5.67 -39.49
C ALA A 685 -6.85 -6.22 -40.40
N PRO A 686 -7.63 -5.36 -41.07
CA PRO A 686 -8.84 -5.75 -41.81
C PRO A 686 -8.61 -6.73 -42.98
N ASN A 687 -7.36 -7.10 -43.27
CA ASN A 687 -6.98 -7.91 -44.43
C ASN A 687 -6.49 -9.33 -44.10
N THR A 688 -6.50 -9.78 -42.84
CA THR A 688 -5.98 -11.14 -42.51
C THR A 688 -6.91 -12.06 -41.73
N TYR A 689 -8.06 -11.56 -41.24
CA TYR A 689 -9.01 -12.39 -40.48
C TYR A 689 -10.41 -12.50 -41.10
N THR A 690 -10.74 -11.66 -42.07
CA THR A 690 -12.01 -11.72 -42.81
C THR A 690 -12.06 -12.78 -43.90
N SER A 691 -10.91 -13.35 -44.32
CA SER A 691 -10.90 -14.35 -45.41
C SER A 691 -10.99 -15.81 -44.96
N ARG A 692 -11.06 -16.12 -43.66
CA ARG A 692 -11.03 -17.52 -43.18
C ARG A 692 -12.17 -17.94 -42.24
N LEU A 693 -13.03 -17.01 -41.83
CA LEU A 693 -14.22 -17.34 -41.04
C LEU A 693 -15.54 -17.21 -41.83
N VAL A 694 -15.51 -16.72 -43.08
CA VAL A 694 -16.72 -16.49 -43.90
C VAL A 694 -16.69 -17.18 -45.27
N ASP A 695 -15.54 -17.65 -45.78
CA ASP A 695 -15.47 -18.40 -47.05
C ASP A 695 -15.45 -19.91 -46.82
N LEU A 696 -16.62 -20.50 -46.54
CA LEU A 696 -16.91 -21.92 -46.80
C LEU A 696 -18.42 -22.05 -47.09
N ASP A 697 -18.71 -22.42 -48.34
CA ASP A 697 -19.99 -22.82 -48.92
C ASP A 697 -20.97 -21.72 -49.41
N LEU A 698 -20.55 -21.01 -50.46
CA LEU A 698 -21.44 -20.49 -51.50
C LEU A 698 -20.89 -20.79 -52.89
N ASP A 699 -20.47 -22.05 -53.14
CA ASP A 699 -20.21 -22.53 -54.50
C ASP A 699 -21.20 -23.62 -54.88
N THR A 700 -22.20 -23.18 -55.65
CA THR A 700 -23.23 -23.97 -56.31
C THR A 700 -22.63 -25.13 -57.11
N GLY A 701 -22.74 -26.35 -56.59
CA GLY A 701 -22.55 -27.59 -57.33
C GLY A 701 -23.66 -27.83 -58.35
N ARG A 702 -23.68 -27.09 -59.46
CA ARG A 702 -24.26 -27.55 -60.72
C ARG A 702 -23.42 -28.72 -61.23
N ARG A 703 -23.74 -29.93 -60.78
CA ARG A 703 -23.32 -31.16 -61.45
C ARG A 703 -23.99 -31.23 -62.82
N THR A 704 -23.25 -30.85 -63.85
CA THR A 704 -23.55 -31.19 -65.24
C THR A 704 -23.55 -32.71 -65.40
N LYS A 705 -24.72 -33.25 -65.75
CA LYS A 705 -24.89 -34.61 -66.27
C LYS A 705 -24.07 -34.77 -67.55
N ARG A 706 -23.13 -35.71 -67.56
CA ARG A 706 -22.68 -36.35 -68.81
C ARG A 706 -23.73 -37.41 -69.18
N LYS A 707 -24.34 -37.25 -70.36
CA LYS A 707 -25.14 -38.25 -71.05
C LYS A 707 -24.22 -39.29 -71.69
N TYR A 708 -24.61 -40.56 -71.62
CA TYR A 708 -24.86 -41.32 -72.84
C TYR A 708 -26.28 -40.98 -73.31
#